data_AF-A0AAI8ZJ69-F1
#
_entry.id   AF-A0AAI8ZJ69-F1
#
_cell.length_a   1.000
_cell.length_b   1.000
_cell.length_c   1.000
_cell.angle_alpha   90.00
_cell.angle_beta   90.00
_cell.angle_gamma   90.00
#
_symmetry.space_group_name_H-M   'P 1'
#
loop_
_entity.id
_entity.type
_entity.pdbx_description
1 polymer ?
#
loop_
_entity_poly.entity_id
_entity_poly.type
_entity_poly.pdbx_seq_one_letter_code
_entity_poly.pdbx_strand_id
1 'polypeptide(L)'
;MAGAKQQVEVEGRRITLTNLDKVLYPATGTTKGDVIAYYAAIAPHMIPHLRDRPVTRKRWVDGVGTDEHPAKMFFQKDLDAHTPEWVLRRAIQHRDHANDYPLANDVATLTWLGQIAALELHVPQWRFGRTGDVRRPDRLVLDLDPGPGAGLPECVEVAKAARAILRDMGLEPYPVTSGSKGIHLYAALDGSHDADAISEVAHELARALEADHPDLVVSDMRKALREGKVLVDWSQNNPAKTTVAPYSLRGRSRPTVAVPRTWRELASPTLRHLELDEVVARMRTREDPLAPVEEGHRESLEPTRERLAGFAHKDADAAGDRLATYRSKRDAAKTSEPVPADAPAPSDGSSFVIQEHHARALHWDFRLEHDGVLVSWALPKGVPTEHGTNHLAVQTEDHPLEYGSFEGTIPAGEYGGGEVTIWDAGTFELEKWRDGHEVIATLHGRGHGTGIDGPRRYALIHTGGHGKADANWLIHLMEPADAPAAHHPKPARPAALAKAGGRTRVGARRKGRAAFAAAPMLATAATGAGLDSDEEWAVEMKWDGYRAIAAVADGRATITSRNGVDLTAAFPELADLPDQLAADAVLDGEIVVLGDGGRPDFGLLQTRLGLTGEKDIARARKAAPVHLMLFDALAIGDRVLVGEPYRERRAALLDAVTSPGRGRIQVPPAFDGDLDGALATSRELGLEGVVAKRVDAPYESGRRSSAWIKIKHHRAQEVVVGGWRPGSGSRSSGIGSLLVGVPGPDGLMYAGRVGTGFTERDLADALRRFRPLARKTSPFADVPAAEARDAHWITPRLVGEVEFAEWTSTGRLRQASWRGWRHDKSPDEVVRED
;
A
#
# COMPACT_ATOMS: atom_id res chain seq x y z
N MET A 1 -9.72 -24.62 58.65
CA MET A 1 -8.79 -25.68 58.21
C MET A 1 -7.80 -25.03 57.27
N ALA A 2 -6.53 -24.87 57.66
CA ALA A 2 -5.50 -24.38 56.74
C ALA A 2 -5.38 -25.41 55.61
N GLY A 3 -5.76 -25.04 54.38
CA GLY A 3 -5.72 -25.95 53.25
C GLY A 3 -4.33 -26.54 53.06
N ALA A 4 -4.25 -27.83 52.74
CA ALA A 4 -2.99 -28.53 52.52
C ALA A 4 -2.12 -27.72 51.52
N LYS A 5 -0.89 -27.40 51.93
CA LYS A 5 0.11 -26.80 51.04
C LYS A 5 0.83 -27.95 50.35
N GLN A 6 0.81 -27.96 49.02
CA GLN A 6 1.56 -28.92 48.22
C GLN A 6 2.62 -28.18 47.44
N GLN A 7 3.86 -28.66 47.50
CA GLN A 7 4.91 -28.17 46.63
C GLN A 7 5.02 -29.10 45.43
N VAL A 8 4.97 -28.51 44.24
CA VAL A 8 5.10 -29.21 42.97
C VAL A 8 6.27 -28.62 42.19
N GLU A 9 6.84 -29.42 41.31
CA GLU A 9 7.85 -28.98 40.35
C GLU A 9 7.23 -29.04 38.96
N VAL A 10 7.24 -27.92 38.24
CA VAL A 10 6.72 -27.79 36.88
C VAL A 10 7.81 -27.15 36.04
N GLU A 11 8.30 -27.84 35.01
CA GLU A 11 9.39 -27.36 34.14
C GLU A 11 10.63 -26.86 34.92
N GLY A 12 11.04 -27.61 35.95
CA GLY A 12 12.18 -27.25 36.81
C GLY A 12 11.90 -26.10 37.79
N ARG A 13 10.66 -25.61 37.87
CA ARG A 13 10.27 -24.52 38.76
C ARG A 13 9.42 -25.03 39.91
N ARG A 14 9.82 -24.66 41.14
CA ARG A 14 9.10 -25.04 42.36
C ARG A 14 7.93 -24.08 42.61
N ILE A 15 6.72 -24.62 42.70
CA ILE A 15 5.48 -23.86 42.92
C ILE A 15 4.77 -24.39 44.17
N THR A 16 4.35 -23.49 45.06
CA THR A 16 3.52 -23.85 46.21
C THR A 16 2.04 -23.69 45.85
N LEU A 17 1.35 -24.81 45.72
CA LEU A 17 -0.09 -24.88 45.54
C LEU A 17 -0.79 -24.95 46.90
N THR A 18 -1.93 -24.28 47.03
CA THR A 18 -2.70 -24.22 48.27
C THR A 18 -4.18 -24.32 47.96
N ASN A 19 -5.04 -24.72 48.90
CA ASN A 19 -6.51 -24.64 48.75
C ASN A 19 -7.02 -25.22 47.41
N LEU A 20 -6.51 -26.39 47.00
CA LEU A 20 -6.85 -27.00 45.71
C LEU A 20 -8.34 -27.32 45.61
N ASP A 21 -8.95 -27.79 46.70
CA ASP A 21 -10.38 -28.12 46.77
C ASP A 21 -11.29 -26.88 46.87
N LYS A 22 -10.73 -25.66 46.84
CA LYS A 22 -11.54 -24.43 46.88
C LYS A 22 -12.38 -24.35 45.61
N VAL A 23 -13.70 -24.38 45.76
CA VAL A 23 -14.65 -24.20 44.65
C VAL A 23 -14.54 -22.77 44.12
N LEU A 24 -14.19 -22.64 42.84
CA LEU A 24 -14.13 -21.36 42.14
C LEU A 24 -15.38 -21.11 41.28
N TYR A 25 -16.02 -22.16 40.76
CA TYR A 25 -17.30 -22.08 40.06
C TYR A 25 -18.36 -22.93 40.78
N PRO A 26 -19.21 -22.31 41.63
CA PRO A 26 -20.22 -23.03 42.42
C PRO A 26 -21.21 -23.84 41.57
N ALA A 27 -21.61 -23.35 40.39
CA ALA A 27 -22.62 -23.99 39.57
C ALA A 27 -22.21 -25.36 39.02
N THR A 28 -20.90 -25.62 38.92
CA THR A 28 -20.34 -26.87 38.40
C THR A 28 -19.49 -27.61 39.44
N GLY A 29 -19.30 -27.02 40.62
CA GLY A 29 -18.38 -27.54 41.64
C GLY A 29 -16.90 -27.44 41.25
N THR A 30 -16.56 -26.72 40.17
CA THR A 30 -15.19 -26.65 39.65
C THR A 30 -14.27 -25.98 40.67
N THR A 31 -13.22 -26.70 41.04
CA THR A 31 -12.26 -26.32 42.07
C THR A 31 -11.07 -25.55 41.49
N LYS A 32 -10.25 -24.97 42.37
CA LYS A 32 -8.98 -24.36 41.97
C LYS A 32 -8.02 -25.41 41.39
N GLY A 33 -8.04 -26.63 41.92
CA GLY A 33 -7.30 -27.76 41.35
C GLY A 33 -7.68 -28.01 39.90
N ASP A 34 -8.98 -28.01 39.59
CA ASP A 34 -9.48 -28.19 38.22
C ASP A 34 -9.04 -27.06 37.28
N VAL A 35 -9.04 -25.80 37.75
CA VAL A 35 -8.55 -24.65 36.98
C VAL A 35 -7.05 -24.78 36.68
N ILE A 36 -6.25 -25.19 37.66
CA ILE A 36 -4.81 -25.42 37.47
C ILE A 36 -4.60 -26.57 36.47
N ALA A 37 -5.34 -27.66 36.61
CA ALA A 37 -5.28 -28.82 35.71
C ALA A 37 -5.69 -28.44 34.28
N TYR A 38 -6.72 -27.61 34.12
CA TYR A 38 -7.13 -27.06 32.83
C TYR A 38 -5.99 -26.27 32.18
N TYR A 39 -5.39 -25.32 32.90
CA TYR A 39 -4.29 -24.53 32.36
C TYR A 39 -3.09 -25.38 31.97
N ALA A 40 -2.74 -26.39 32.76
CA ALA A 40 -1.69 -27.33 32.40
C ALA A 40 -2.03 -28.15 31.14
N ALA A 41 -3.27 -28.63 31.02
CA ALA A 41 -3.72 -29.42 29.88
C ALA A 41 -3.82 -28.63 28.58
N ILE A 42 -4.25 -27.36 28.65
CA ILE A 42 -4.46 -26.51 27.47
C ILE A 42 -3.21 -25.69 27.11
N ALA A 43 -2.17 -25.70 27.93
CA ALA A 43 -0.96 -24.90 27.75
C ALA A 43 -0.34 -25.01 26.33
N PRO A 44 -0.26 -26.19 25.67
CA PRO A 44 0.26 -26.28 24.30
C PRO A 44 -0.51 -25.43 23.28
N HIS A 45 -1.80 -25.19 23.52
CA HIS A 45 -2.66 -24.39 22.65
C HIS A 45 -2.80 -22.94 23.14
N MET A 46 -2.78 -22.71 24.45
CA MET A 46 -2.94 -21.37 25.02
C MET A 46 -1.67 -20.51 24.97
N ILE A 47 -0.50 -21.11 25.23
CA ILE A 47 0.77 -20.38 25.30
C ILE A 47 1.08 -19.65 23.99
N PRO A 48 0.91 -20.22 22.78
CA PRO A 48 1.13 -19.49 21.53
C PRO A 48 0.42 -18.12 21.51
N HIS A 49 -0.84 -18.07 21.94
CA HIS A 49 -1.64 -16.84 21.93
C HIS A 49 -1.31 -15.84 23.05
N LEU A 50 -0.52 -16.25 24.05
CA LEU A 50 -0.06 -15.44 25.18
C LEU A 50 1.42 -15.02 25.06
N ARG A 51 2.20 -15.75 24.26
CA ARG A 51 3.66 -15.68 24.26
C ARG A 51 4.16 -14.26 24.01
N ASP A 52 5.02 -13.80 24.90
CA ASP A 52 5.63 -12.47 24.89
C ASP A 52 4.65 -11.30 24.93
N ARG A 53 3.38 -11.55 25.28
CA ARG A 53 2.36 -10.50 25.47
C ARG A 53 2.22 -10.19 26.97
N PRO A 54 2.15 -8.90 27.36
CA PRO A 54 1.91 -8.53 28.75
C PRO A 54 0.51 -9.00 29.19
N VAL A 55 0.47 -9.87 30.21
CA VAL A 55 -0.80 -10.45 30.67
C VAL A 55 -1.43 -9.59 31.76
N THR A 56 -2.58 -8.99 31.45
CA THR A 56 -3.49 -8.42 32.46
C THR A 56 -4.36 -9.54 33.03
N ARG A 57 -4.47 -9.62 34.36
CA ARG A 57 -5.20 -10.70 35.03
C ARG A 57 -6.48 -10.19 35.67
N LYS A 58 -7.55 -10.97 35.55
CA LYS A 58 -8.72 -10.85 36.43
C LYS A 58 -8.80 -12.05 37.35
N ARG A 59 -8.86 -11.78 38.65
CA ARG A 59 -8.79 -12.79 39.70
C ARG A 59 -10.07 -12.86 40.51
N TRP A 60 -10.50 -14.08 40.80
CA TRP A 60 -11.61 -14.38 41.70
C TRP A 60 -11.08 -15.25 42.84
N VAL A 61 -10.42 -14.59 43.80
CA VAL A 61 -9.73 -15.27 44.90
C VAL A 61 -10.69 -16.15 45.70
N ASP A 62 -11.97 -15.76 45.78
CA ASP A 62 -13.04 -16.46 46.50
C ASP A 62 -14.05 -17.18 45.59
N GLY A 63 -13.71 -17.35 44.32
CA GLY A 63 -14.62 -17.89 43.30
C GLY A 63 -15.53 -16.83 42.69
N VAL A 64 -16.27 -17.21 41.64
CA VAL A 64 -17.09 -16.29 40.82
C VAL A 64 -18.44 -15.92 41.42
N GLY A 65 -18.92 -16.66 42.41
CA GLY A 65 -20.27 -16.51 42.97
C GLY A 65 -21.35 -17.17 42.09
N THR A 66 -22.60 -16.70 42.21
CA THR A 66 -23.73 -17.12 41.35
C THR A 66 -24.16 -15.97 40.44
N ASP A 67 -25.06 -16.21 39.48
CA ASP A 67 -25.57 -15.14 38.61
C ASP A 67 -26.37 -14.09 39.40
N GLU A 68 -27.03 -14.48 40.49
CA GLU A 68 -27.75 -13.57 41.40
C GLU A 68 -26.81 -12.83 42.35
N HIS A 69 -25.71 -13.48 42.77
CA HIS A 69 -24.75 -12.94 43.73
C HIS A 69 -23.31 -13.10 43.20
N PRO A 70 -22.92 -12.30 42.19
CA PRO A 70 -21.57 -12.37 41.64
C PRO A 70 -20.53 -11.89 42.66
N ALA A 71 -19.45 -12.64 42.80
CA ALA A 71 -18.37 -12.32 43.72
C ALA A 71 -17.44 -11.22 43.17
N LYS A 72 -16.65 -10.62 44.07
CA LYS A 72 -15.73 -9.53 43.73
C LYS A 72 -14.60 -10.03 42.83
N MET A 73 -14.43 -9.35 41.70
CA MET A 73 -13.32 -9.51 40.77
C MET A 73 -12.18 -8.52 41.10
N PHE A 74 -10.94 -9.00 41.07
CA PHE A 74 -9.74 -8.18 41.22
C PHE A 74 -9.03 -8.05 39.87
N PHE A 75 -9.07 -6.85 39.30
CA PHE A 75 -8.37 -6.51 38.05
C PHE A 75 -6.94 -6.09 38.38
N GLN A 76 -5.94 -6.80 37.86
CA GLN A 76 -4.54 -6.55 38.17
C GLN A 76 -3.69 -6.46 36.90
N LYS A 77 -3.05 -5.30 36.74
CA LYS A 77 -2.05 -5.02 35.71
C LYS A 77 -0.65 -5.29 36.24
N ASP A 78 -0.31 -4.64 37.34
CA ASP A 78 0.99 -4.73 37.99
C ASP A 78 1.20 -6.06 38.74
N LEU A 79 2.45 -6.51 38.83
CA LEU A 79 2.85 -7.66 39.62
C LEU A 79 3.04 -7.24 41.08
N ASP A 80 2.71 -8.14 42.01
CA ASP A 80 2.96 -7.91 43.42
C ASP A 80 4.34 -8.44 43.85
N ALA A 81 4.83 -7.97 45.00
CA ALA A 81 6.12 -8.35 45.55
C ALA A 81 6.25 -9.85 45.90
N HIS A 82 5.14 -10.59 45.92
CA HIS A 82 5.12 -12.04 46.17
C HIS A 82 5.17 -12.86 44.88
N THR A 83 5.29 -12.21 43.72
CA THR A 83 5.46 -12.88 42.43
C THR A 83 6.80 -13.61 42.39
N PRO A 84 6.83 -14.92 42.05
CA PRO A 84 8.09 -15.66 41.96
C PRO A 84 9.09 -15.00 41.01
N GLU A 85 10.36 -14.93 41.39
CA GLU A 85 11.43 -14.26 40.64
C GLU A 85 11.60 -14.82 39.22
N TRP A 86 11.34 -16.11 39.04
CA TRP A 86 11.43 -16.80 37.76
C TRP A 86 10.29 -16.45 36.78
N VAL A 87 9.21 -15.79 37.24
CA VAL A 87 8.15 -15.32 36.34
C VAL A 87 8.72 -14.16 35.53
N LEU A 88 8.90 -14.41 34.23
CA LEU A 88 9.38 -13.40 33.29
C LEU A 88 8.41 -12.21 33.28
N ARG A 89 8.98 -11.01 33.36
CA ARG A 89 8.21 -9.77 33.44
C ARG A 89 8.78 -8.68 32.54
N ARG A 90 7.91 -7.75 32.15
CA ARG A 90 8.24 -6.56 31.38
C ARG A 90 7.53 -5.35 31.97
N ALA A 91 8.27 -4.27 32.13
CA ALA A 91 7.73 -2.99 32.55
C ALA A 91 7.06 -2.29 31.37
N ILE A 92 5.87 -1.72 31.61
CA ILE A 92 5.21 -0.81 30.68
C ILE A 92 5.04 0.52 31.39
N GLN A 93 5.57 1.58 30.79
CA GLN A 93 5.38 2.95 31.25
C GLN A 93 3.94 3.40 30.95
N HIS A 94 3.18 3.68 32.00
CA HIS A 94 1.91 4.41 31.93
C HIS A 94 2.19 5.89 32.19
N ARG A 95 1.16 6.76 32.03
CA ARG A 95 1.32 8.22 32.14
C ARG A 95 2.08 8.66 33.40
N ASP A 96 1.77 8.04 34.55
CA ASP A 96 2.25 8.51 35.86
C ASP A 96 3.13 7.48 36.59
N HIS A 97 3.22 6.23 36.09
CA HIS A 97 3.95 5.14 36.74
C HIS A 97 4.28 4.00 35.77
N ALA A 98 5.26 3.17 36.12
CA ALA A 98 5.53 1.91 35.43
C ALA A 98 4.81 0.77 36.14
N ASN A 99 4.25 -0.17 35.38
CA ASN A 99 3.71 -1.44 35.90
C ASN A 99 4.51 -2.59 35.30
N ASP A 100 4.84 -3.59 36.11
CA ASP A 100 5.42 -4.85 35.66
C ASP A 100 4.32 -5.85 35.31
N TYR A 101 4.35 -6.38 34.09
CA TYR A 101 3.41 -7.39 33.62
C TYR A 101 4.10 -8.75 33.50
N PRO A 102 3.45 -9.86 33.88
CA PRO A 102 3.98 -11.18 33.61
C PRO A 102 3.84 -11.55 32.13
N LEU A 103 4.81 -12.31 31.63
CA LEU A 103 4.75 -12.99 30.34
C LEU A 103 4.47 -14.47 30.56
N ALA A 104 3.32 -14.96 30.10
CA ALA A 104 2.88 -16.33 30.29
C ALA A 104 3.41 -17.24 29.16
N ASN A 105 4.72 -17.48 29.18
CA ASN A 105 5.44 -18.16 28.09
C ASN A 105 5.60 -19.68 28.28
N ASP A 106 5.20 -20.20 29.44
CA ASP A 106 5.47 -21.57 29.86
C ASP A 106 4.40 -22.12 30.82
N VAL A 107 4.39 -23.44 31.01
CA VAL A 107 3.37 -24.15 31.80
C VAL A 107 3.50 -23.80 33.28
N ALA A 108 4.73 -23.61 33.75
CA ALA A 108 5.00 -23.17 35.12
C ALA A 108 4.31 -21.82 35.45
N THR A 109 4.38 -20.85 34.54
CA THR A 109 3.74 -19.53 34.72
C THR A 109 2.22 -19.65 34.68
N LEU A 110 1.65 -20.44 33.77
CA LEU A 110 0.20 -20.71 33.74
C LEU A 110 -0.28 -21.42 35.01
N THR A 111 0.50 -22.37 35.53
CA THR A 111 0.22 -23.06 36.80
C THR A 111 0.18 -22.07 37.96
N TRP A 112 1.14 -21.15 38.01
CA TRP A 112 1.15 -20.07 39.01
C TRP A 112 -0.06 -19.13 38.86
N LEU A 113 -0.43 -18.76 37.63
CA LEU A 113 -1.62 -17.95 37.35
C LEU A 113 -2.90 -18.63 37.86
N GLY A 114 -3.05 -19.94 37.64
CA GLY A 114 -4.13 -20.75 38.23
C GLY A 114 -4.10 -20.76 39.77
N GLN A 115 -2.92 -20.92 40.36
CA GLN A 115 -2.73 -20.91 41.82
C GLN A 115 -3.19 -19.59 42.47
N ILE A 116 -2.97 -18.45 41.82
CA ILE A 116 -3.43 -17.14 42.28
C ILE A 116 -4.89 -16.83 41.91
N ALA A 117 -5.61 -17.81 41.34
CA ALA A 117 -6.99 -17.71 40.87
C ALA A 117 -7.21 -16.65 39.78
N ALA A 118 -6.24 -16.49 38.87
CA ALA A 118 -6.42 -15.70 37.66
C ALA A 118 -7.25 -16.50 36.64
N LEU A 119 -8.55 -16.17 36.55
CA LEU A 119 -9.49 -16.87 35.68
C LEU A 119 -9.49 -16.27 34.27
N GLU A 120 -9.41 -14.94 34.13
CA GLU A 120 -9.29 -14.31 32.81
C GLU A 120 -7.88 -13.77 32.60
N LEU A 121 -7.26 -14.15 31.49
CA LEU A 121 -5.99 -13.65 31.00
C LEU A 121 -6.26 -12.79 29.78
N HIS A 122 -5.89 -11.50 29.86
CA HIS A 122 -6.11 -10.51 28.81
C HIS A 122 -4.79 -10.01 28.27
N VAL A 123 -4.67 -9.94 26.94
CA VAL A 123 -3.43 -9.56 26.24
C VAL A 123 -3.73 -8.55 25.13
N PRO A 124 -2.77 -7.67 24.78
CA PRO A 124 -2.89 -6.81 23.60
C PRO A 124 -2.70 -7.62 22.30
N GLN A 125 -2.87 -6.94 21.16
CA GLN A 125 -2.62 -7.52 19.83
C GLN A 125 -1.17 -7.38 19.34
N TRP A 126 -0.29 -6.81 20.17
CA TRP A 126 1.15 -6.75 19.96
C TRP A 126 1.89 -7.63 20.98
N ARG A 127 3.21 -7.80 20.80
CA ARG A 127 4.09 -8.56 21.72
C ARG A 127 5.42 -7.84 21.94
N PHE A 128 6.15 -8.24 22.98
CA PHE A 128 7.52 -7.79 23.17
C PHE A 128 8.48 -8.55 22.25
N GLY A 129 9.53 -7.87 21.78
CA GLY A 129 10.69 -8.48 21.17
C GLY A 129 11.65 -9.04 22.22
N ARG A 130 12.71 -9.73 21.76
CA ARG A 130 13.68 -10.39 22.63
C ARG A 130 14.36 -9.41 23.59
N THR A 131 14.61 -8.18 23.14
CA THR A 131 15.25 -7.11 23.92
C THR A 131 14.25 -6.33 24.79
N GLY A 132 12.95 -6.63 24.70
CA GLY A 132 11.89 -5.94 25.44
C GLY A 132 11.29 -4.73 24.71
N ASP A 133 11.64 -4.50 23.45
CA ASP A 133 10.97 -3.54 22.57
C ASP A 133 9.52 -3.96 22.27
N VAL A 134 8.62 -3.00 22.12
CA VAL A 134 7.24 -3.27 21.69
C VAL A 134 7.24 -3.50 20.18
N ARG A 135 6.80 -4.68 19.74
CA ARG A 135 6.62 -4.99 18.32
C ARG A 135 5.32 -4.39 17.79
N ARG A 136 5.24 -4.26 16.46
CA ARG A 136 4.00 -3.97 15.75
C ARG A 136 2.97 -5.11 15.99
N PRO A 137 1.67 -4.83 15.90
CA PRO A 137 0.65 -5.87 16.04
C PRO A 137 0.84 -6.98 15.01
N ASP A 138 0.72 -8.21 15.47
CA ASP A 138 0.82 -9.43 14.67
C ASP A 138 -0.55 -10.08 14.41
N ARG A 139 -1.61 -9.48 14.95
CA ARG A 139 -2.99 -9.89 14.70
C ARG A 139 -3.96 -8.71 14.83
N LEU A 140 -5.07 -8.83 14.12
CA LEU A 140 -6.25 -7.97 14.24
C LEU A 140 -7.34 -8.72 15.00
N VAL A 141 -8.14 -8.02 15.80
CA VAL A 141 -9.32 -8.59 16.45
C VAL A 141 -10.56 -7.70 16.28
N LEU A 142 -11.71 -8.31 15.94
CA LEU A 142 -13.02 -7.66 16.05
C LEU A 142 -13.82 -8.38 17.13
N ASP A 143 -14.22 -7.67 18.19
CA ASP A 143 -15.06 -8.21 19.26
C ASP A 143 -16.53 -7.91 18.96
N LEU A 144 -17.30 -8.95 18.65
CA LEU A 144 -18.72 -8.90 18.34
C LEU A 144 -19.51 -9.09 19.63
N ASP A 145 -19.89 -7.98 20.28
CA ASP A 145 -20.56 -7.96 21.58
C ASP A 145 -22.08 -7.73 21.41
N PRO A 146 -22.93 -8.74 21.64
CA PRO A 146 -24.36 -8.60 21.47
C PRO A 146 -24.96 -7.72 22.58
N GLY A 147 -25.73 -6.71 22.18
CA GLY A 147 -26.53 -5.89 23.08
C GLY A 147 -27.79 -6.60 23.56
N PRO A 148 -28.59 -5.95 24.44
CA PRO A 148 -29.83 -6.53 24.94
C PRO A 148 -30.77 -6.95 23.79
N GLY A 149 -31.24 -8.19 23.80
CA GLY A 149 -32.10 -8.73 22.74
C GLY A 149 -31.36 -9.40 21.58
N ALA A 150 -30.04 -9.24 21.48
CA ALA A 150 -29.18 -9.99 20.56
C ALA A 150 -28.37 -11.06 21.33
N GLY A 151 -27.90 -12.08 20.61
CA GLY A 151 -27.08 -13.17 21.14
C GLY A 151 -26.09 -13.73 20.12
N LEU A 152 -25.68 -14.99 20.32
CA LEU A 152 -24.78 -15.67 19.41
C LEU A 152 -25.28 -15.76 17.96
N PRO A 153 -26.58 -15.98 17.67
CA PRO A 153 -27.06 -16.03 16.29
C PRO A 153 -26.79 -14.72 15.54
N GLU A 154 -27.09 -13.58 16.15
CA GLU A 154 -26.83 -12.26 15.56
C GLU A 154 -25.32 -12.04 15.39
N CYS A 155 -24.51 -12.44 16.38
CA CYS A 155 -23.05 -12.37 16.26
C CYS A 155 -22.52 -13.23 15.10
N VAL A 156 -23.13 -14.38 14.81
CA VAL A 156 -22.75 -15.25 13.68
C VAL A 156 -23.05 -14.58 12.35
N GLU A 157 -24.20 -13.93 12.22
CA GLU A 157 -24.55 -13.19 11.00
C GLU A 157 -23.58 -12.02 10.77
N VAL A 158 -23.27 -11.25 11.81
CA VAL A 158 -22.24 -10.19 11.74
C VAL A 158 -20.86 -10.76 11.44
N ALA A 159 -20.51 -11.92 12.01
CA ALA A 159 -19.24 -12.58 11.75
C ALA A 159 -19.09 -12.99 10.27
N LYS A 160 -20.16 -13.49 9.64
CA LYS A 160 -20.17 -13.84 8.22
C LYS A 160 -20.00 -12.61 7.33
N ALA A 161 -20.67 -11.50 7.67
CA ALA A 161 -20.53 -10.23 6.96
C ALA A 161 -19.10 -9.68 7.08
N ALA A 162 -18.55 -9.66 8.30
CA ALA A 162 -17.17 -9.25 8.56
C ALA A 162 -16.15 -10.15 7.82
N ARG A 163 -16.42 -11.46 7.72
CA ARG A 163 -15.58 -12.40 7.00
C ARG A 163 -15.44 -12.05 5.52
N ALA A 164 -16.54 -11.68 4.86
CA ALA A 164 -16.48 -11.31 3.44
C ALA A 164 -15.51 -10.14 3.22
N ILE A 165 -15.68 -9.06 3.99
CA ILE A 165 -14.85 -7.85 3.91
C ILE A 165 -13.38 -8.17 4.22
N LEU A 166 -13.11 -8.91 5.30
CA LEU A 166 -11.74 -9.25 5.68
C LEU A 166 -11.05 -10.11 4.61
N ARG A 167 -11.74 -11.07 3.99
CA ARG A 167 -11.16 -11.89 2.90
C ARG A 167 -10.86 -11.07 1.66
N ASP A 168 -11.70 -10.09 1.33
CA ASP A 168 -11.43 -9.16 0.22
C ASP A 168 -10.19 -8.30 0.48
N MET A 169 -9.87 -8.05 1.77
CA MET A 169 -8.64 -7.40 2.21
C MET A 169 -7.43 -8.35 2.30
N GLY A 170 -7.58 -9.62 1.90
CA GLY A 170 -6.52 -10.64 2.02
C GLY A 170 -6.33 -11.18 3.45
N LEU A 171 -7.24 -10.89 4.37
CA LEU A 171 -7.19 -11.31 5.77
C LEU A 171 -8.19 -12.44 6.02
N GLU A 172 -7.73 -13.69 6.19
CA GLU A 172 -8.62 -14.77 6.60
C GLU A 172 -8.97 -14.65 8.09
N PRO A 173 -10.26 -14.51 8.47
CA PRO A 173 -10.64 -14.43 9.87
C PRO A 173 -10.99 -15.79 10.46
N TYR A 174 -10.62 -15.94 11.72
CA TYR A 174 -10.79 -17.14 12.53
C TYR A 174 -11.68 -16.82 13.75
N PRO A 175 -12.85 -17.47 13.86
CA PRO A 175 -13.80 -17.14 14.90
C PRO A 175 -13.46 -17.82 16.23
N VAL A 176 -13.60 -17.07 17.31
CA VAL A 176 -13.42 -17.53 18.70
C VAL A 176 -14.69 -17.17 19.44
N THR A 177 -15.42 -18.16 19.95
CA THR A 177 -16.52 -17.84 20.88
C THR A 177 -15.92 -17.23 22.13
N SER A 178 -16.35 -16.05 22.55
CA SER A 178 -15.71 -15.30 23.65
C SER A 178 -15.75 -16.02 25.01
N GLY A 179 -16.60 -17.04 25.15
CA GLY A 179 -16.90 -17.69 26.42
C GLY A 179 -17.84 -16.88 27.32
N SER A 180 -18.31 -15.72 26.88
CA SER A 180 -19.24 -14.88 27.65
C SER A 180 -20.57 -14.72 26.92
N LYS A 181 -20.64 -13.85 25.91
CA LYS A 181 -21.87 -13.57 25.16
C LYS A 181 -21.64 -13.56 23.65
N GLY A 182 -20.52 -12.99 23.24
CA GLY A 182 -20.22 -12.69 21.84
C GLY A 182 -19.18 -13.61 21.20
N ILE A 183 -18.69 -13.18 20.05
CA ILE A 183 -17.68 -13.85 19.21
C ILE A 183 -16.55 -12.86 18.94
N HIS A 184 -15.30 -13.30 19.04
CA HIS A 184 -14.17 -12.55 18.48
C HIS A 184 -13.82 -13.09 17.11
N LEU A 185 -13.45 -12.22 16.18
CA LEU A 185 -12.79 -12.62 14.92
C LEU A 185 -11.33 -12.19 14.98
N TYR A 186 -10.42 -13.14 14.80
CA TYR A 186 -8.99 -12.87 14.71
C TYR A 186 -8.50 -13.04 13.28
N ALA A 187 -7.61 -12.17 12.82
CA ALA A 187 -6.90 -12.34 11.57
C ALA A 187 -5.39 -12.10 11.78
N ALA A 188 -4.55 -12.85 11.09
CA ALA A 188 -3.10 -12.65 11.13
C ALA A 188 -2.71 -11.32 10.49
N LEU A 189 -1.69 -10.66 11.04
CA LEU A 189 -1.02 -9.52 10.42
C LEU A 189 0.46 -9.85 10.23
N ASP A 190 1.05 -9.32 9.17
CA ASP A 190 2.48 -9.49 8.83
C ASP A 190 3.42 -8.58 9.64
N GLY A 191 2.86 -7.70 10.48
CA GLY A 191 3.61 -6.72 11.27
C GLY A 191 4.11 -5.52 10.46
N SER A 192 3.65 -5.32 9.23
CA SER A 192 4.05 -4.20 8.37
C SER A 192 3.44 -2.85 8.81
N HIS A 193 2.38 -2.84 9.61
CA HIS A 193 1.66 -1.64 10.05
C HIS A 193 1.72 -1.45 11.56
N ASP A 194 1.60 -0.22 12.04
CA ASP A 194 1.52 0.08 13.48
C ASP A 194 0.09 -0.08 14.04
N ALA A 195 -0.04 0.00 15.37
CA ALA A 195 -1.32 -0.23 16.04
C ALA A 195 -2.38 0.83 15.77
N ASP A 196 -1.98 2.07 15.46
CA ASP A 196 -2.92 3.14 15.15
C ASP A 196 -3.54 2.91 13.77
N ALA A 197 -2.73 2.58 12.76
CA ALA A 197 -3.23 2.20 11.44
C ALA A 197 -4.17 1.00 11.48
N ILE A 198 -3.81 -0.06 12.22
CA ILE A 198 -4.69 -1.24 12.39
C ILE A 198 -6.00 -0.88 13.11
N SER A 199 -5.93 -0.01 14.12
CA SER A 199 -7.13 0.45 14.83
C SER A 199 -8.06 1.29 13.94
N GLU A 200 -7.52 2.11 13.03
CA GLU A 200 -8.31 2.87 12.05
C GLU A 200 -8.99 1.97 11.04
N VAL A 201 -8.28 0.98 10.49
CA VAL A 201 -8.83 -0.02 9.58
C VAL A 201 -9.97 -0.80 10.24
N ALA A 202 -9.79 -1.25 11.48
CA ALA A 202 -10.85 -1.94 12.23
C ALA A 202 -12.09 -1.05 12.46
N HIS A 203 -11.88 0.25 12.72
CA HIS A 203 -12.96 1.21 12.92
C HIS A 203 -13.78 1.45 11.64
N GLU A 204 -13.10 1.64 10.51
CA GLU A 204 -13.78 1.84 9.22
C GLU A 204 -14.49 0.57 8.76
N LEU A 205 -13.93 -0.63 9.02
CA LEU A 205 -14.62 -1.89 8.81
C LEU A 205 -15.91 -1.99 9.66
N ALA A 206 -15.84 -1.64 10.95
CA ALA A 206 -17.02 -1.63 11.82
C ALA A 206 -18.11 -0.68 11.31
N ARG A 207 -17.72 0.50 10.81
CA ARG A 207 -18.64 1.48 10.19
C ARG A 207 -19.25 0.98 8.89
N ALA A 208 -18.46 0.29 8.06
CA ALA A 208 -18.96 -0.32 6.83
C ALA A 208 -20.02 -1.40 7.16
N LEU A 209 -19.75 -2.25 8.15
CA LEU A 209 -20.73 -3.25 8.61
C LEU A 209 -22.01 -2.62 9.17
N GLU A 210 -21.90 -1.53 9.94
CA GLU A 210 -23.07 -0.77 10.42
C GLU A 210 -23.85 -0.14 9.27
N ALA A 211 -23.17 0.38 8.25
CA ALA A 211 -23.83 0.99 7.09
C ALA A 211 -24.60 -0.04 6.25
N ASP A 212 -24.06 -1.24 6.09
CA ASP A 212 -24.69 -2.32 5.31
C ASP A 212 -25.80 -3.04 6.09
N HIS A 213 -25.65 -3.13 7.42
CA HIS A 213 -26.55 -3.86 8.30
C HIS A 213 -27.01 -3.00 9.49
N PRO A 214 -27.65 -1.84 9.27
CA PRO A 214 -27.95 -0.87 10.33
C PRO A 214 -28.91 -1.40 11.39
N ASP A 215 -29.71 -2.41 11.09
CA ASP A 215 -30.65 -3.04 12.04
C ASP A 215 -30.00 -4.15 12.86
N LEU A 216 -28.79 -4.60 12.49
CA LEU A 216 -28.07 -5.71 13.12
C LEU A 216 -26.77 -5.27 13.80
N VAL A 217 -26.09 -4.26 13.25
CA VAL A 217 -24.76 -3.83 13.67
C VAL A 217 -24.80 -2.41 14.24
N VAL A 218 -23.96 -2.16 15.23
CA VAL A 218 -23.61 -0.82 15.70
C VAL A 218 -22.09 -0.74 15.88
N SER A 219 -21.45 0.35 15.45
CA SER A 219 -20.02 0.60 15.66
C SER A 219 -19.74 1.61 16.78
N ASP A 220 -20.77 2.35 17.19
CA ASP A 220 -20.71 3.33 18.26
C ASP A 220 -20.75 2.68 19.66
N MET A 221 -19.86 3.12 20.54
CA MET A 221 -19.69 2.54 21.87
C MET A 221 -20.85 2.84 22.84
N ARG A 222 -21.77 3.75 22.52
CA ARG A 222 -22.89 4.13 23.39
C ARG A 222 -23.86 2.94 23.59
N LYS A 223 -24.02 2.51 24.85
CA LYS A 223 -24.89 1.37 25.21
C LYS A 223 -26.35 1.52 24.77
N ALA A 224 -26.85 2.76 24.72
CA ALA A 224 -28.22 3.06 24.30
C ALA A 224 -28.52 2.69 22.83
N LEU A 225 -27.49 2.47 22.01
CA LEU A 225 -27.63 2.13 20.59
C LEU A 225 -27.59 0.62 20.31
N ARG A 226 -27.43 -0.21 21.35
CA ARG A 226 -27.15 -1.65 21.20
C ARG A 226 -28.38 -2.54 21.32
N GLU A 227 -29.56 -2.00 21.61
CA GLU A 227 -30.78 -2.81 21.73
C GLU A 227 -31.09 -3.52 20.40
N GLY A 228 -31.21 -4.84 20.44
CA GLY A 228 -31.42 -5.71 19.29
C GLY A 228 -30.21 -5.86 18.35
N LYS A 229 -29.05 -5.26 18.68
CA LYS A 229 -27.90 -5.17 17.77
C LYS A 229 -26.62 -5.75 18.37
N VAL A 230 -25.66 -6.03 17.51
CA VAL A 230 -24.30 -6.45 17.86
C VAL A 230 -23.37 -5.26 17.71
N LEU A 231 -22.67 -4.92 18.80
CA LEU A 231 -21.56 -3.98 18.74
C LEU A 231 -20.37 -4.67 18.07
N VAL A 232 -19.84 -4.07 17.01
CA VAL A 232 -18.51 -4.42 16.49
C VAL A 232 -17.50 -3.54 17.21
N ASP A 233 -16.93 -4.04 18.31
CA ASP A 233 -15.92 -3.34 19.10
C ASP A 233 -14.55 -3.42 18.41
N TRP A 234 -14.34 -2.48 17.49
CA TRP A 234 -13.07 -2.25 16.79
C TRP A 234 -11.95 -1.77 17.70
N SER A 235 -12.29 -1.19 18.85
CA SER A 235 -11.33 -0.49 19.71
C SER A 235 -10.40 -1.44 20.48
N GLN A 236 -10.66 -2.75 20.42
CA GLN A 236 -9.79 -3.81 20.93
C GLN A 236 -8.40 -3.83 20.27
N ASN A 237 -8.25 -3.20 19.11
CA ASN A 237 -6.97 -3.05 18.40
C ASN A 237 -6.14 -1.85 18.88
N ASN A 238 -6.68 -1.00 19.77
CA ASN A 238 -5.91 0.09 20.37
C ASN A 238 -4.77 -0.48 21.23
N PRO A 239 -3.53 0.03 21.12
CA PRO A 239 -2.36 -0.54 21.79
C PRO A 239 -2.44 -0.55 23.33
N ALA A 240 -3.28 0.31 23.92
CA ALA A 240 -3.50 0.38 25.36
C ALA A 240 -4.60 -0.57 25.87
N LYS A 241 -5.33 -1.25 24.98
CA LYS A 241 -6.39 -2.20 25.33
C LYS A 241 -5.89 -3.64 25.29
N THR A 242 -6.64 -4.49 25.99
CA THR A 242 -6.36 -5.92 26.08
C THR A 242 -7.66 -6.69 25.87
N THR A 243 -7.57 -7.79 25.13
CA THR A 243 -8.69 -8.70 24.85
C THR A 243 -8.46 -10.01 25.58
N VAL A 244 -9.53 -10.71 25.99
CA VAL A 244 -9.38 -12.03 26.60
C VAL A 244 -8.67 -12.98 25.62
N ALA A 245 -7.62 -13.64 26.08
CA ALA A 245 -6.81 -14.50 25.25
C ALA A 245 -7.60 -15.76 24.83
N PRO A 246 -7.38 -16.27 23.61
CA PRO A 246 -7.83 -17.60 23.23
C PRO A 246 -7.43 -18.64 24.30
N TYR A 247 -8.34 -19.56 24.59
CA TYR A 247 -8.29 -20.59 25.63
C TYR A 247 -8.34 -20.08 27.08
N SER A 248 -8.49 -18.78 27.33
CA SER A 248 -8.71 -18.27 28.68
C SER A 248 -10.09 -18.62 29.20
N LEU A 249 -10.17 -18.96 30.49
CA LEU A 249 -11.45 -19.09 31.19
C LEU A 249 -12.13 -17.72 31.31
N ARG A 250 -13.43 -17.75 31.61
CA ARG A 250 -14.27 -16.57 31.83
C ARG A 250 -14.82 -16.58 33.25
N GLY A 251 -14.76 -15.44 33.94
CA GLY A 251 -15.29 -15.27 35.29
C GLY A 251 -16.82 -15.16 35.30
N ARG A 252 -17.50 -16.21 34.81
CA ARG A 252 -18.96 -16.35 34.73
C ARG A 252 -19.41 -17.44 35.69
N SER A 253 -20.72 -17.62 35.87
CA SER A 253 -21.28 -18.64 36.79
C SER A 253 -20.83 -20.07 36.47
N ARG A 254 -20.54 -20.33 35.19
CA ARG A 254 -20.01 -21.60 34.67
C ARG A 254 -18.60 -21.36 34.09
N PRO A 255 -17.73 -22.39 34.08
CA PRO A 255 -16.33 -22.26 33.68
C PRO A 255 -16.17 -22.29 32.15
N THR A 256 -16.81 -21.35 31.47
CA THR A 256 -16.76 -21.21 30.03
C THR A 256 -15.43 -20.65 29.55
N VAL A 257 -15.07 -20.95 28.31
CA VAL A 257 -13.75 -20.64 27.72
C VAL A 257 -13.90 -19.81 26.45
N ALA A 258 -12.96 -18.88 26.25
CA ALA A 258 -12.76 -18.21 24.96
C ALA A 258 -12.15 -19.17 23.94
N VAL A 259 -12.94 -20.01 23.28
CA VAL A 259 -12.42 -21.14 22.47
C VAL A 259 -12.52 -20.87 20.96
N PRO A 260 -11.43 -21.12 20.19
CA PRO A 260 -11.47 -21.12 18.73
C PRO A 260 -12.46 -22.11 18.13
N ARG A 261 -13.14 -21.70 17.07
CA ARG A 261 -14.17 -22.45 16.37
C ARG A 261 -13.87 -22.48 14.87
N THR A 262 -14.37 -23.49 14.19
CA THR A 262 -14.42 -23.48 12.72
C THR A 262 -15.66 -22.73 12.23
N TRP A 263 -15.62 -22.20 11.00
CA TRP A 263 -16.79 -21.59 10.36
C TRP A 263 -17.99 -22.55 10.24
N ARG A 264 -17.73 -23.85 10.04
CA ARG A 264 -18.76 -24.89 10.04
C ARG A 264 -19.45 -25.01 11.40
N GLU A 265 -18.70 -24.89 12.49
CA GLU A 265 -19.26 -24.92 13.84
C GLU A 265 -20.03 -23.64 14.17
N LEU A 266 -19.57 -22.48 13.67
CA LEU A 266 -20.30 -21.22 13.79
C LEU A 266 -21.67 -21.28 13.10
N ALA A 267 -21.77 -21.98 11.98
CA ALA A 267 -23.02 -22.19 11.27
C ALA A 267 -23.98 -23.19 11.96
N SER A 268 -23.57 -23.83 13.05
CA SER A 268 -24.42 -24.78 13.76
C SER A 268 -25.56 -24.06 14.51
N PRO A 269 -26.82 -24.50 14.39
CA PRO A 269 -27.93 -23.94 15.16
C PRO A 269 -27.81 -24.22 16.66
N THR A 270 -26.95 -25.15 17.06
CA THR A 270 -26.66 -25.51 18.47
C THR A 270 -25.37 -24.85 18.99
N LEU A 271 -24.86 -23.81 18.31
CA LEU A 271 -23.68 -23.09 18.76
C LEU A 271 -23.88 -22.55 20.19
N ARG A 272 -22.92 -22.87 21.07
CA ARG A 272 -22.84 -22.35 22.44
C ARG A 272 -21.39 -22.20 22.87
N HIS A 273 -21.19 -21.45 23.95
CA HIS A 273 -19.92 -21.44 24.66
C HIS A 273 -19.62 -22.82 25.26
N LEU A 274 -18.35 -23.23 25.22
CA LEU A 274 -17.89 -24.49 25.79
C LEU A 274 -17.30 -24.27 27.19
N GLU A 275 -17.49 -25.28 28.03
CA GLU A 275 -16.87 -25.37 29.36
C GLU A 275 -15.49 -26.02 29.30
N LEU A 276 -14.71 -25.83 30.37
CA LEU A 276 -13.29 -26.20 30.45
C LEU A 276 -13.01 -27.68 30.11
N ASP A 277 -13.88 -28.60 30.54
CA ASP A 277 -13.76 -30.04 30.35
C ASP A 277 -14.04 -30.43 28.89
N GLU A 278 -15.03 -29.79 28.28
CA GLU A 278 -15.34 -29.95 26.86
C GLU A 278 -14.20 -29.46 25.98
N VAL A 279 -13.55 -28.36 26.35
CA VAL A 279 -12.37 -27.84 25.65
C VAL A 279 -11.20 -28.80 25.77
N VAL A 280 -10.92 -29.33 26.96
CA VAL A 280 -9.87 -30.34 27.15
C VAL A 280 -10.15 -31.60 26.34
N ALA A 281 -11.39 -32.11 26.38
CA ALA A 281 -11.79 -33.28 25.59
C ALA A 281 -11.63 -33.04 24.09
N ARG A 282 -12.01 -31.84 23.61
CA ARG A 282 -11.86 -31.41 22.22
C ARG A 282 -10.39 -31.40 21.79
N MET A 283 -9.53 -30.71 22.55
CA MET A 283 -8.15 -30.46 22.14
C MET A 283 -7.24 -31.69 22.24
N ARG A 284 -7.66 -32.74 22.94
CA ARG A 284 -6.98 -34.05 22.88
C ARG A 284 -6.98 -34.70 21.49
N THR A 285 -7.91 -34.31 20.62
CA THR A 285 -8.13 -35.00 19.32
C THR A 285 -8.16 -34.06 18.12
N ARG A 286 -8.16 -32.75 18.33
CA ARG A 286 -8.29 -31.75 17.28
C ARG A 286 -7.10 -30.82 17.24
N GLU A 287 -6.72 -30.44 16.04
CA GLU A 287 -5.82 -29.32 15.79
C GLU A 287 -6.47 -28.00 16.20
N ASP A 288 -5.65 -27.01 16.55
CA ASP A 288 -6.09 -25.68 16.95
C ASP A 288 -6.60 -24.91 15.72
N PRO A 289 -7.91 -24.57 15.63
CA PRO A 289 -8.44 -23.77 14.53
C PRO A 289 -7.80 -22.38 14.40
N LEU A 290 -7.15 -21.89 15.46
CA LEU A 290 -6.49 -20.59 15.51
C LEU A 290 -4.97 -20.68 15.27
N ALA A 291 -4.41 -21.88 15.07
CA ALA A 291 -2.99 -22.04 14.75
C ALA A 291 -2.54 -21.17 13.56
N PRO A 292 -3.33 -21.03 12.47
CA PRO A 292 -2.98 -20.17 11.35
C PRO A 292 -2.80 -18.69 11.69
N VAL A 293 -3.40 -18.17 12.76
CA VAL A 293 -3.19 -16.76 13.17
C VAL A 293 -1.78 -16.57 13.72
N GLU A 294 -1.29 -17.55 14.47
CA GLU A 294 0.08 -17.56 14.99
C GLU A 294 1.09 -18.01 13.92
N GLU A 295 0.65 -18.80 12.93
CA GLU A 295 1.43 -19.20 11.74
C GLU A 295 1.52 -18.13 10.67
N GLY A 296 0.51 -17.28 10.42
CA GLY A 296 0.65 -16.14 9.50
C GLY A 296 1.72 -15.15 9.99
N HIS A 297 1.89 -15.08 11.31
CA HIS A 297 3.04 -14.42 11.92
C HIS A 297 4.34 -15.25 11.85
N ARG A 298 4.25 -16.57 11.83
CA ARG A 298 5.35 -17.51 11.61
C ARG A 298 5.59 -17.85 10.12
N GLU A 299 4.90 -17.32 9.13
CA GLU A 299 5.31 -17.37 7.71
C GLU A 299 6.03 -16.06 7.37
N SER A 300 5.68 -14.99 8.09
CA SER A 300 6.50 -13.77 8.18
C SER A 300 7.73 -13.94 9.10
N LEU A 301 7.78 -14.97 9.97
CA LEU A 301 8.91 -15.24 10.89
C LEU A 301 9.56 -16.63 10.81
N GLU A 302 8.90 -17.66 10.29
CA GLU A 302 9.52 -18.93 9.92
C GLU A 302 9.96 -18.84 8.46
N PRO A 303 11.13 -19.38 8.17
CA PRO A 303 11.60 -19.43 6.83
C PRO A 303 10.89 -20.57 6.11
N THR A 304 10.26 -20.30 4.97
CA THR A 304 9.84 -21.34 4.00
C THR A 304 10.96 -22.35 3.77
N ARG A 305 10.68 -23.57 3.31
CA ARG A 305 11.71 -24.59 3.03
C ARG A 305 12.85 -24.06 2.12
N GLU A 306 12.54 -23.07 1.28
CA GLU A 306 13.47 -22.28 0.48
C GLU A 306 14.32 -21.29 1.30
N ARG A 307 13.78 -20.62 2.34
CA ARG A 307 14.58 -19.87 3.31
C ARG A 307 15.32 -20.78 4.30
N LEU A 308 14.80 -21.95 4.70
CA LEU A 308 15.46 -22.90 5.62
C LEU A 308 16.69 -23.57 4.98
N ALA A 309 16.69 -23.75 3.66
CA ALA A 309 17.91 -24.04 2.89
C ALA A 309 18.96 -22.92 3.04
N GLY A 310 18.54 -21.69 3.33
CA GLY A 310 19.38 -20.57 3.75
C GLY A 310 19.65 -20.46 5.26
N PHE A 311 18.98 -21.23 6.14
CA PHE A 311 19.24 -21.24 7.60
C PHE A 311 20.19 -22.35 8.04
N ALA A 312 20.34 -23.45 7.29
CA ALA A 312 21.46 -24.37 7.49
C ALA A 312 22.83 -23.67 7.29
N HIS A 313 22.83 -22.49 6.64
CA HIS A 313 23.99 -21.63 6.47
C HIS A 313 24.11 -20.52 7.53
N LYS A 314 23.12 -20.26 8.39
CA LYS A 314 23.07 -19.02 9.19
C LYS A 314 23.53 -19.15 10.65
N ASP A 315 23.77 -20.36 11.14
CA ASP A 315 24.55 -20.56 12.39
C ASP A 315 26.06 -20.39 12.14
N ALA A 316 26.50 -20.32 10.87
CA ALA A 316 27.85 -19.89 10.54
C ALA A 316 27.97 -18.35 10.67
N ASP A 317 26.99 -17.57 10.19
CA ASP A 317 27.12 -16.11 10.04
C ASP A 317 27.02 -15.29 11.33
N ALA A 318 26.65 -15.89 12.47
CA ALA A 318 26.90 -15.26 13.77
C ALA A 318 28.41 -15.24 14.13
N ALA A 319 29.26 -15.88 13.31
CA ALA A 319 30.72 -15.72 13.25
C ALA A 319 31.33 -15.98 11.83
N GLY A 320 30.61 -15.79 10.71
CA GLY A 320 30.83 -16.58 9.48
C GLY A 320 31.14 -15.80 8.21
N ASP A 321 32.37 -15.93 7.77
CA ASP A 321 32.92 -15.83 6.41
C ASP A 321 31.99 -15.44 5.22
N ARG A 322 31.90 -14.13 4.93
CA ARG A 322 31.17 -13.54 3.78
C ARG A 322 31.58 -14.05 2.39
N LEU A 323 32.76 -14.67 2.28
CA LEU A 323 33.26 -15.23 1.01
C LEU A 323 32.86 -16.70 0.78
N ALA A 324 32.05 -17.30 1.67
CA ALA A 324 31.63 -18.70 1.54
C ALA A 324 30.89 -19.00 0.22
N THR A 325 29.96 -18.13 -0.18
CA THR A 325 29.24 -18.25 -1.45
C THR A 325 30.17 -18.06 -2.64
N TYR A 326 31.12 -17.11 -2.55
CA TYR A 326 32.12 -16.89 -3.57
C TYR A 326 32.98 -18.14 -3.79
N ARG A 327 33.56 -18.70 -2.72
CA ARG A 327 34.41 -19.89 -2.79
C ARG A 327 33.65 -21.13 -3.27
N SER A 328 32.39 -21.32 -2.87
CA SER A 328 31.63 -22.50 -3.29
C SER A 328 31.31 -22.53 -4.79
N LYS A 329 31.36 -21.37 -5.47
CA LYS A 329 31.14 -21.25 -6.91
C LYS A 329 32.42 -21.44 -7.76
N ARG A 330 33.61 -21.48 -7.14
CA ARG A 330 34.89 -21.57 -7.85
C ARG A 330 35.67 -22.83 -7.46
N ASP A 331 36.34 -23.40 -8.45
CA ASP A 331 37.38 -24.40 -8.24
C ASP A 331 38.75 -23.71 -8.36
N ALA A 332 39.44 -23.51 -7.23
CA ALA A 332 40.73 -22.82 -7.17
C ALA A 332 41.83 -23.50 -8.01
N ALA A 333 41.64 -24.75 -8.42
CA ALA A 333 42.57 -25.45 -9.32
C ALA A 333 42.31 -25.14 -10.81
N LYS A 334 41.18 -24.51 -11.14
CA LYS A 334 40.73 -24.27 -12.53
C LYS A 334 40.53 -22.81 -12.87
N THR A 335 40.03 -21.99 -11.94
CA THR A 335 39.82 -20.57 -12.20
C THR A 335 41.13 -19.78 -12.07
N SER A 336 41.26 -18.73 -12.87
CA SER A 336 42.32 -17.72 -12.71
C SER A 336 41.98 -16.66 -11.66
N GLU A 337 40.75 -16.68 -11.12
CA GLU A 337 40.27 -15.75 -10.10
C GLU A 337 40.99 -15.98 -8.74
N PRO A 338 41.20 -14.94 -7.92
CA PRO A 338 41.70 -15.10 -6.56
C PRO A 338 40.66 -15.79 -5.66
N VAL A 339 41.03 -16.90 -5.02
CA VAL A 339 40.16 -17.67 -4.10
C VAL A 339 40.84 -17.83 -2.74
N PRO A 340 40.84 -16.80 -1.87
CA PRO A 340 41.51 -16.87 -0.58
C PRO A 340 40.83 -17.91 0.32
N ALA A 341 41.63 -18.75 1.00
CA ALA A 341 41.11 -19.81 1.86
C ALA A 341 40.55 -19.30 3.20
N ASP A 342 41.07 -18.16 3.66
CA ASP A 342 40.73 -17.57 4.95
C ASP A 342 39.47 -16.68 4.85
N ALA A 343 38.80 -16.50 5.98
CA ALA A 343 37.67 -15.57 6.09
C ALA A 343 38.17 -14.11 6.01
N PRO A 344 37.39 -13.19 5.40
CA PRO A 344 37.77 -11.79 5.32
C PRO A 344 37.81 -11.17 6.72
N ALA A 345 38.87 -10.40 6.99
CA ALA A 345 38.91 -9.53 8.16
C ALA A 345 38.07 -8.27 7.88
N PRO A 346 37.28 -7.75 8.83
CA PRO A 346 36.55 -6.51 8.63
C PRO A 346 37.49 -5.36 8.27
N SER A 347 37.18 -4.62 7.19
CA SER A 347 37.86 -3.38 6.81
C SER A 347 36.85 -2.26 6.60
N ASP A 348 37.25 -1.05 6.99
CA ASP A 348 36.55 0.21 6.71
C ASP A 348 37.12 0.89 5.45
N GLY A 349 37.65 0.10 4.50
CA GLY A 349 38.26 0.66 3.31
C GLY A 349 37.22 1.26 2.36
N SER A 350 37.68 2.16 1.52
CA SER A 350 36.84 2.98 0.66
C SER A 350 37.12 2.75 -0.82
N SER A 351 37.61 1.56 -1.19
CA SER A 351 37.92 1.26 -2.59
C SER A 351 36.68 0.88 -3.39
N PHE A 352 36.65 1.27 -4.68
CA PHE A 352 35.67 0.75 -5.63
C PHE A 352 36.38 0.26 -6.89
N VAL A 353 35.73 -0.67 -7.58
CA VAL A 353 36.14 -1.10 -8.92
C VAL A 353 34.89 -1.29 -9.79
N ILE A 354 35.04 -0.97 -11.07
CA ILE A 354 34.08 -1.28 -12.12
C ILE A 354 34.84 -2.12 -13.16
N GLN A 355 34.45 -3.38 -13.31
CA GLN A 355 35.07 -4.32 -14.26
C GLN A 355 34.15 -4.53 -15.45
N GLU A 356 34.68 -4.45 -16.66
CA GLU A 356 33.99 -4.88 -17.87
C GLU A 356 34.13 -6.40 -18.03
N HIS A 357 33.01 -7.10 -18.18
CA HIS A 357 32.95 -8.55 -18.18
C HIS A 357 32.28 -9.08 -19.46
N HIS A 358 33.10 -9.63 -20.34
CA HIS A 358 32.70 -10.30 -21.59
C HIS A 358 32.37 -11.78 -21.33
N ALA A 359 31.31 -12.02 -20.58
CA ALA A 359 30.75 -13.35 -20.36
C ALA A 359 29.86 -13.78 -21.56
N ARG A 360 28.75 -14.50 -21.31
CA ARG A 360 27.75 -14.79 -22.36
C ARG A 360 27.12 -13.53 -22.96
N ALA A 361 27.07 -12.45 -22.17
CA ALA A 361 26.66 -11.12 -22.57
C ALA A 361 27.56 -10.10 -21.86
N LEU A 362 27.87 -9.00 -22.56
CA LEU A 362 28.65 -7.89 -22.00
C LEU A 362 27.87 -7.21 -20.87
N HIS A 363 28.53 -7.03 -19.72
CA HIS A 363 28.04 -6.25 -18.59
C HIS A 363 29.22 -5.65 -17.82
N TRP A 364 28.91 -4.72 -16.91
CA TRP A 364 29.90 -4.12 -16.02
C TRP A 364 29.61 -4.50 -14.58
N ASP A 365 30.58 -5.09 -13.91
CA ASP A 365 30.51 -5.41 -12.50
C ASP A 365 30.93 -4.19 -11.67
N PHE A 366 29.96 -3.55 -11.03
CA PHE A 366 30.15 -2.43 -10.11
C PHE A 366 30.34 -2.96 -8.69
N ARG A 367 31.44 -2.58 -8.03
CA ARG A 367 31.78 -3.13 -6.72
C ARG A 367 32.27 -2.06 -5.76
N LEU A 368 31.78 -2.11 -4.52
CA LEU A 368 32.19 -1.24 -3.41
C LEU A 368 32.77 -2.10 -2.29
N GLU A 369 33.91 -1.69 -1.74
CA GLU A 369 34.44 -2.26 -0.50
C GLU A 369 33.51 -1.96 0.67
N HIS A 370 33.08 -3.00 1.40
CA HIS A 370 32.27 -2.86 2.60
C HIS A 370 32.46 -4.08 3.51
N ASP A 371 32.84 -3.84 4.78
CA ASP A 371 33.19 -4.85 5.78
C ASP A 371 34.16 -5.94 5.31
N GLY A 372 35.28 -5.56 4.66
CA GLY A 372 36.32 -6.51 4.27
C GLY A 372 36.05 -7.33 3.01
N VAL A 373 35.00 -7.04 2.26
CA VAL A 373 34.68 -7.65 0.96
C VAL A 373 34.23 -6.62 -0.07
N LEU A 374 34.20 -7.02 -1.34
CA LEU A 374 33.62 -6.24 -2.44
C LEU A 374 32.14 -6.63 -2.63
N VAL A 375 31.23 -5.77 -2.16
CA VAL A 375 29.79 -5.91 -2.42
C VAL A 375 29.51 -5.51 -3.87
N SER A 376 28.80 -6.35 -4.60
CA SER A 376 28.92 -6.39 -6.06
C SER A 376 27.58 -6.43 -6.79
N TRP A 377 27.47 -5.65 -7.88
CA TRP A 377 26.32 -5.60 -8.76
C TRP A 377 26.75 -5.71 -10.23
N ALA A 378 26.04 -6.53 -11.02
CA ALA A 378 26.20 -6.62 -12.46
C ALA A 378 25.27 -5.62 -13.17
N LEU A 379 25.83 -4.73 -13.98
CA LEU A 379 25.13 -3.66 -14.69
C LEU A 379 25.15 -3.94 -16.20
N PRO A 380 24.06 -4.42 -16.82
CA PRO A 380 24.04 -4.72 -18.25
C PRO A 380 24.33 -3.52 -19.17
N LYS A 381 24.11 -2.30 -18.68
CA LYS A 381 24.32 -1.04 -19.42
C LYS A 381 25.41 -0.15 -18.80
N GLY A 382 26.21 -0.67 -17.86
CA GLY A 382 27.21 0.13 -17.14
C GLY A 382 26.61 1.15 -16.16
N VAL A 383 27.45 1.97 -15.54
CA VAL A 383 26.98 3.08 -14.69
C VAL A 383 26.36 4.19 -15.55
N PRO A 384 25.31 4.89 -15.09
CA PRO A 384 24.76 6.03 -15.81
C PRO A 384 25.78 7.16 -15.92
N THR A 385 25.91 7.75 -17.11
CA THR A 385 26.82 8.89 -17.37
C THR A 385 26.08 10.23 -17.48
N GLU A 386 24.75 10.22 -17.62
CA GLU A 386 23.86 11.39 -17.69
C GLU A 386 22.83 11.35 -16.55
N HIS A 387 22.49 12.52 -15.97
CA HIS A 387 21.44 12.62 -14.94
C HIS A 387 20.06 12.28 -15.52
N GLY A 388 19.20 11.67 -14.70
CA GLY A 388 17.81 11.34 -15.09
C GLY A 388 17.62 10.00 -15.81
N THR A 389 18.69 9.21 -15.99
CA THR A 389 18.61 7.84 -16.52
C THR A 389 18.91 6.83 -15.42
N ASN A 390 18.06 5.80 -15.28
CA ASN A 390 18.27 4.70 -14.34
C ASN A 390 18.74 3.47 -15.12
N HIS A 391 19.80 2.82 -14.66
CA HIS A 391 20.23 1.52 -15.19
C HIS A 391 19.89 0.40 -14.21
N LEU A 392 19.57 -0.78 -14.74
CA LEU A 392 19.42 -2.00 -13.93
C LEU A 392 20.78 -2.39 -13.36
N ALA A 393 20.80 -2.72 -12.08
CA ALA A 393 21.93 -3.31 -11.36
C ALA A 393 21.43 -4.61 -10.73
N VAL A 394 22.09 -5.74 -10.95
CA VAL A 394 21.70 -7.03 -10.37
C VAL A 394 22.72 -7.41 -9.33
N GLN A 395 22.34 -7.50 -8.07
CA GLN A 395 23.25 -7.85 -6.99
C GLN A 395 23.75 -9.28 -7.15
N THR A 396 25.07 -9.46 -7.00
CA THR A 396 25.78 -10.74 -7.09
C THR A 396 26.40 -11.09 -5.74
N GLU A 397 27.04 -12.25 -5.62
CA GLU A 397 27.75 -12.59 -4.38
C GLU A 397 28.89 -11.59 -4.05
N ASP A 398 29.26 -11.50 -2.78
CA ASP A 398 30.42 -10.70 -2.34
C ASP A 398 31.72 -11.30 -2.91
N HIS A 399 32.69 -10.45 -3.25
CA HIS A 399 33.98 -10.87 -3.81
C HIS A 399 35.14 -10.53 -2.86
N PRO A 400 36.27 -11.26 -2.90
CA PRO A 400 37.44 -10.93 -2.08
C PRO A 400 38.05 -9.60 -2.52
N LEU A 401 38.70 -8.87 -1.60
CA LEU A 401 39.30 -7.56 -1.92
C LEU A 401 40.38 -7.68 -3.00
N GLU A 402 41.12 -8.79 -3.03
CA GLU A 402 42.13 -9.07 -4.06
C GLU A 402 41.51 -9.11 -5.47
N TYR A 403 40.24 -9.49 -5.59
CA TYR A 403 39.50 -9.51 -6.85
C TYR A 403 39.38 -8.12 -7.48
N GLY A 404 39.43 -7.05 -6.68
CA GLY A 404 39.35 -5.67 -7.17
C GLY A 404 40.52 -5.26 -8.08
N SER A 405 41.59 -6.05 -8.10
CA SER A 405 42.76 -5.86 -8.97
C SER A 405 42.88 -6.89 -10.09
N PHE A 406 41.92 -7.81 -10.20
CA PHE A 406 41.96 -8.90 -11.17
C PHE A 406 41.55 -8.43 -12.58
N GLU A 407 42.39 -8.76 -13.55
CA GLU A 407 42.12 -8.72 -15.00
C GLU A 407 42.60 -10.02 -15.61
N GLY A 408 41.82 -10.62 -16.52
CA GLY A 408 42.18 -11.88 -17.15
C GLY A 408 41.00 -12.65 -17.72
N THR A 409 41.28 -13.85 -18.24
CA THR A 409 40.27 -14.72 -18.86
C THR A 409 39.88 -15.86 -17.92
N ILE A 410 38.62 -15.92 -17.52
CA ILE A 410 38.03 -17.02 -16.77
C ILE A 410 37.68 -18.15 -17.77
N PRO A 411 38.18 -19.39 -17.59
CA PRO A 411 38.00 -20.47 -18.57
C PRO A 411 36.53 -20.74 -18.92
N ALA A 412 36.28 -21.06 -20.20
CA ALA A 412 34.95 -21.40 -20.67
C ALA A 412 34.41 -22.65 -19.96
N GLY A 413 33.20 -22.53 -19.39
CA GLY A 413 32.55 -23.61 -18.62
C GLY A 413 32.63 -23.42 -17.11
N GLU A 414 33.53 -22.56 -16.63
CA GLU A 414 33.57 -22.13 -15.22
C GLU A 414 32.50 -21.05 -14.95
N TYR A 415 32.12 -20.89 -13.68
CA TYR A 415 31.17 -19.86 -13.27
C TYR A 415 31.76 -18.47 -13.56
N GLY A 416 31.02 -17.63 -14.31
CA GLY A 416 31.56 -16.34 -14.76
C GLY A 416 32.57 -16.45 -15.91
N GLY A 417 32.62 -17.56 -16.66
CA GLY A 417 33.53 -17.70 -17.80
C GLY A 417 33.39 -16.56 -18.82
N GLY A 418 34.53 -15.91 -19.14
CA GLY A 418 34.58 -14.67 -19.92
C GLY A 418 35.90 -13.91 -19.73
N GLU A 419 36.08 -12.84 -20.49
CA GLU A 419 37.20 -11.90 -20.31
C GLU A 419 36.79 -10.78 -19.34
N VAL A 420 37.62 -10.51 -18.33
CA VAL A 420 37.42 -9.48 -17.32
C VAL A 420 38.53 -8.44 -17.42
N THR A 421 38.18 -7.17 -17.60
CA THR A 421 39.09 -6.02 -17.60
C THR A 421 38.59 -4.95 -16.65
N ILE A 422 39.48 -4.11 -16.11
CA ILE A 422 39.09 -3.01 -15.23
C ILE A 422 38.73 -1.80 -16.09
N TRP A 423 37.46 -1.39 -16.04
CA TRP A 423 36.96 -0.21 -16.73
C TRP A 423 37.29 1.08 -15.97
N ASP A 424 37.13 1.05 -14.64
CA ASP A 424 37.58 2.12 -13.75
C ASP A 424 37.77 1.60 -12.32
N ALA A 425 38.60 2.26 -11.53
CA ALA A 425 38.83 1.94 -10.13
C ALA A 425 39.27 3.18 -9.38
N GLY A 426 38.97 3.26 -8.09
CA GLY A 426 39.32 4.42 -7.30
C GLY A 426 38.86 4.32 -5.85
N THR A 427 38.57 5.47 -5.25
CA THR A 427 38.01 5.54 -3.90
C THR A 427 36.59 6.10 -3.94
N PHE A 428 35.79 5.81 -2.92
CA PHE A 428 34.46 6.37 -2.77
C PHE A 428 34.26 7.01 -1.40
N GLU A 429 33.40 8.03 -1.34
CA GLU A 429 32.88 8.59 -0.10
C GLU A 429 31.49 8.04 0.13
N LEU A 430 31.33 7.28 1.21
CA LEU A 430 30.04 6.72 1.59
C LEU A 430 29.16 7.77 2.25
N GLU A 431 28.01 8.07 1.66
CA GLU A 431 27.02 8.96 2.27
C GLU A 431 26.00 8.17 3.07
N LYS A 432 25.53 7.05 2.52
CA LYS A 432 24.44 6.28 3.10
C LYS A 432 24.53 4.83 2.66
N TRP A 433 24.49 3.91 3.62
CA TRP A 433 24.38 2.48 3.36
C TRP A 433 23.24 1.91 4.20
N ARG A 434 22.22 1.37 3.54
CA ARG A 434 21.14 0.61 4.16
C ARG A 434 21.05 -0.73 3.46
N ASP A 435 21.51 -1.78 4.15
CA ASP A 435 21.57 -3.14 3.60
C ASP A 435 20.24 -3.57 3.01
N GLY A 436 20.28 -4.06 1.76
CA GLY A 436 19.09 -4.55 1.04
C GLY A 436 18.07 -3.47 0.66
N HIS A 437 18.38 -2.18 0.85
CA HIS A 437 17.42 -1.10 0.58
C HIS A 437 18.01 -0.01 -0.32
N GLU A 438 19.10 0.65 0.08
CA GLU A 438 19.70 1.74 -0.68
C GLU A 438 21.17 1.96 -0.32
N VAL A 439 21.99 2.32 -1.32
CA VAL A 439 23.38 2.72 -1.15
C VAL A 439 23.60 4.03 -1.90
N ILE A 440 24.15 5.05 -1.24
CA ILE A 440 24.51 6.34 -1.84
C ILE A 440 26.00 6.59 -1.57
N ALA A 441 26.77 6.72 -2.64
CA ALA A 441 28.20 6.93 -2.58
C ALA A 441 28.67 7.90 -3.67
N THR A 442 29.68 8.70 -3.38
CA THR A 442 30.38 9.53 -4.35
C THR A 442 31.67 8.86 -4.78
N LEU A 443 31.81 8.52 -6.06
CA LEU A 443 32.98 7.85 -6.61
C LEU A 443 34.02 8.84 -7.12
N HIS A 444 35.29 8.53 -6.87
CA HIS A 444 36.46 9.26 -7.33
C HIS A 444 37.31 8.31 -8.19
N GLY A 445 36.97 8.22 -9.47
CA GLY A 445 37.64 7.35 -10.45
C GLY A 445 38.99 7.86 -10.94
N ARG A 446 39.73 7.01 -11.66
CA ARG A 446 41.05 7.34 -12.21
C ARG A 446 40.98 8.11 -13.54
N GLY A 447 39.82 8.10 -14.22
CA GLY A 447 39.57 8.93 -15.41
C GLY A 447 40.48 8.64 -16.61
N HIS A 448 40.71 7.35 -16.94
CA HIS A 448 41.50 6.96 -18.12
C HIS A 448 40.70 7.04 -19.44
N GLY A 449 39.99 8.14 -19.69
CA GLY A 449 39.30 8.44 -20.96
C GLY A 449 38.06 7.58 -21.28
N THR A 450 37.86 6.44 -20.61
CA THR A 450 36.65 5.61 -20.67
C THR A 450 35.90 5.54 -19.34
N GLY A 451 36.49 5.99 -18.22
CA GLY A 451 35.95 5.83 -16.85
C GLY A 451 35.24 7.07 -16.27
N ILE A 452 35.12 7.13 -14.95
CA ILE A 452 34.49 8.23 -14.21
C ILE A 452 35.46 9.42 -14.12
N ASP A 453 35.18 10.47 -14.90
CA ASP A 453 35.89 11.75 -14.83
C ASP A 453 35.33 12.64 -13.71
N GLY A 454 36.14 12.81 -12.66
CA GLY A 454 35.82 13.63 -11.48
C GLY A 454 34.81 12.98 -10.53
N PRO A 455 34.48 13.62 -9.39
CA PRO A 455 33.55 13.07 -8.40
C PRO A 455 32.14 12.87 -8.98
N ARG A 456 31.61 11.65 -8.91
CA ARG A 456 30.24 11.33 -9.34
C ARG A 456 29.45 10.65 -8.24
N ARG A 457 28.28 11.20 -7.92
CA ARG A 457 27.41 10.70 -6.86
C ARG A 457 26.39 9.72 -7.43
N TYR A 458 26.38 8.49 -6.94
CA TYR A 458 25.48 7.43 -7.39
C TYR A 458 24.59 6.96 -6.24
N ALA A 459 23.33 6.66 -6.58
CA ALA A 459 22.40 5.96 -5.70
C ALA A 459 22.04 4.60 -6.31
N LEU A 460 22.23 3.52 -5.56
CA LEU A 460 21.66 2.21 -5.83
C LEU A 460 20.42 2.03 -4.95
N ILE A 461 19.30 1.64 -5.55
CA ILE A 461 18.00 1.48 -4.88
C ILE A 461 17.47 0.07 -5.17
N HIS A 462 17.14 -0.69 -4.12
CA HIS A 462 16.55 -2.02 -4.25
C HIS A 462 15.12 -1.93 -4.77
N THR A 463 14.73 -2.83 -5.68
CA THR A 463 13.43 -2.76 -6.39
C THR A 463 12.31 -3.56 -5.72
N GLY A 464 12.58 -4.24 -4.60
CA GLY A 464 11.59 -4.87 -3.71
C GLY A 464 10.93 -6.15 -4.22
N GLY A 465 11.55 -6.87 -5.16
CA GLY A 465 10.98 -8.08 -5.79
C GLY A 465 11.00 -9.36 -4.93
N HIS A 466 10.37 -10.43 -5.42
CA HIS A 466 10.45 -11.79 -4.87
C HIS A 466 11.10 -12.75 -5.88
N GLY A 467 11.86 -13.74 -5.42
CA GLY A 467 12.53 -14.72 -6.30
C GLY A 467 13.74 -14.13 -7.04
N LYS A 468 13.92 -14.39 -8.34
CA LYS A 468 15.05 -13.83 -9.12
C LYS A 468 15.04 -12.30 -9.18
N ALA A 469 13.90 -11.65 -8.95
CA ALA A 469 13.76 -10.21 -8.92
C ALA A 469 14.21 -9.57 -7.58
N ASP A 470 14.44 -10.37 -6.53
CA ASP A 470 14.98 -9.89 -5.24
C ASP A 470 16.44 -9.41 -5.37
N ALA A 471 17.15 -9.84 -6.42
CA ALA A 471 18.49 -9.35 -6.74
C ALA A 471 18.48 -8.04 -7.54
N ASN A 472 17.32 -7.49 -7.92
CA ASN A 472 17.26 -6.33 -8.81
C ASN A 472 17.34 -5.00 -8.05
N TRP A 473 18.27 -4.18 -8.47
CA TRP A 473 18.51 -2.82 -8.03
C TRP A 473 18.45 -1.86 -9.24
N LEU A 474 18.27 -0.58 -8.98
CA LEU A 474 18.46 0.48 -9.94
C LEU A 474 19.62 1.36 -9.50
N ILE A 475 20.53 1.68 -10.41
CA ILE A 475 21.57 2.68 -10.20
C ILE A 475 21.20 3.98 -10.91
N HIS A 476 21.36 5.10 -10.19
CA HIS A 476 21.02 6.45 -10.64
C HIS A 476 22.18 7.43 -10.38
N LEU A 477 22.50 8.28 -11.36
CA LEU A 477 23.49 9.36 -11.21
C LEU A 477 22.83 10.62 -10.62
N MET A 478 23.22 10.99 -9.40
CA MET A 478 22.67 12.12 -8.63
C MET A 478 23.43 13.43 -8.88
N GLU A 479 22.75 14.56 -8.73
CA GLU A 479 23.37 15.89 -8.76
C GLU A 479 24.43 16.06 -7.63
N PRO A 480 25.51 16.83 -7.85
CA PRO A 480 26.53 17.08 -6.84
C PRO A 480 25.96 17.77 -5.59
N ALA A 481 26.41 17.36 -4.41
CA ALA A 481 25.92 17.90 -3.12
C ALA A 481 26.20 19.41 -2.92
N ASP A 482 27.18 19.99 -3.61
CA ASP A 482 27.65 21.38 -3.45
C ASP A 482 27.54 22.24 -4.73
N ALA A 483 26.47 22.11 -5.53
CA ALA A 483 26.24 23.05 -6.64
C ALA A 483 25.81 24.44 -6.08
N PRO A 484 26.58 25.54 -6.31
CA PRO A 484 26.19 26.87 -5.85
C PRO A 484 24.99 27.38 -6.65
N ALA A 485 24.06 28.06 -5.98
CA ALA A 485 22.96 28.78 -6.63
C ALA A 485 23.53 29.83 -7.60
N ALA A 486 23.48 29.55 -8.90
CA ALA A 486 23.98 30.47 -9.92
C ALA A 486 23.16 31.78 -9.92
N HIS A 487 23.85 32.85 -9.56
CA HIS A 487 23.39 34.23 -9.57
C HIS A 487 23.38 34.73 -11.03
N HIS A 488 22.20 35.00 -11.61
CA HIS A 488 22.13 35.69 -12.90
C HIS A 488 22.17 37.22 -12.72
N PRO A 489 23.09 37.93 -13.40
CA PRO A 489 23.21 39.38 -13.32
C PRO A 489 22.08 40.08 -14.10
N LYS A 490 21.69 41.27 -13.63
CA LYS A 490 20.77 42.19 -14.30
C LYS A 490 21.27 42.57 -15.70
N PRO A 491 20.42 42.53 -16.74
CA PRO A 491 20.63 43.34 -17.94
C PRO A 491 20.01 44.72 -17.77
N ALA A 492 20.74 45.72 -18.25
CA ALA A 492 20.32 47.11 -18.38
C ALA A 492 19.30 47.33 -19.51
N ARG A 493 18.54 48.43 -19.42
CA ARG A 493 17.67 48.96 -20.47
C ARG A 493 18.44 49.27 -21.75
N PRO A 494 17.78 49.16 -22.91
CA PRO A 494 17.50 50.38 -23.68
C PRO A 494 16.00 50.66 -23.85
N ALA A 495 15.72 51.82 -24.40
CA ALA A 495 14.46 52.55 -24.32
C ALA A 495 13.57 52.47 -25.59
N ALA A 496 12.26 52.49 -25.33
CA ALA A 496 11.17 53.24 -25.98
C ALA A 496 10.79 53.07 -27.47
N LEU A 497 9.46 53.15 -27.66
CA LEU A 497 8.60 53.41 -28.84
C LEU A 497 7.80 52.16 -29.29
N ALA A 498 6.49 52.18 -29.54
CA ALA A 498 5.43 53.17 -29.42
C ALA A 498 4.06 52.45 -29.44
N LYS A 499 3.01 53.12 -28.95
CA LYS A 499 1.60 52.68 -29.01
C LYS A 499 1.08 52.63 -30.46
N ALA A 500 0.23 51.65 -30.78
CA ALA A 500 -0.98 51.87 -31.59
C ALA A 500 -1.89 50.62 -31.52
N GLY A 501 -3.17 50.85 -31.21
CA GLY A 501 -4.22 49.85 -31.37
C GLY A 501 -4.67 49.73 -32.83
N GLY A 502 -5.36 48.63 -33.14
CA GLY A 502 -6.00 48.44 -34.44
C GLY A 502 -6.82 47.15 -34.48
N ARG A 503 -8.14 47.30 -34.62
CA ARG A 503 -9.10 46.23 -34.89
C ARG A 503 -8.92 45.72 -36.33
N THR A 504 -9.13 44.41 -36.50
CA THR A 504 -9.61 43.68 -37.68
C THR A 504 -8.78 43.69 -38.97
N ARG A 505 -8.43 42.49 -39.47
CA ARG A 505 -9.09 41.90 -40.65
C ARG A 505 -8.79 40.41 -40.83
N VAL A 506 -9.86 39.63 -41.00
CA VAL A 506 -9.87 38.29 -41.59
C VAL A 506 -9.38 38.39 -43.04
N GLY A 507 -8.42 37.56 -43.44
CA GLY A 507 -7.87 37.55 -44.79
C GLY A 507 -7.25 36.23 -45.21
N ALA A 508 -7.91 35.61 -46.21
CA ALA A 508 -7.37 34.68 -47.21
C ALA A 508 -6.94 33.26 -46.77
N ARG A 509 -7.94 32.38 -46.84
CA ARG A 509 -7.89 30.92 -47.01
C ARG A 509 -6.85 30.50 -48.08
N ARG A 510 -5.77 29.81 -47.68
CA ARG A 510 -5.06 28.88 -48.58
C ARG A 510 -5.87 27.57 -48.63
N LYS A 511 -6.26 27.17 -49.83
CA LYS A 511 -6.86 25.86 -50.10
C LYS A 511 -5.76 24.80 -50.02
N GLY A 512 -5.94 23.80 -49.17
CA GLY A 512 -5.06 22.63 -49.13
C GLY A 512 -5.01 21.94 -47.77
N ARG A 513 -6.15 21.53 -47.22
CA ARG A 513 -6.26 20.43 -46.26
C ARG A 513 -7.74 20.10 -46.18
N ALA A 514 -8.13 18.86 -46.52
CA ALA A 514 -9.42 18.38 -46.08
C ALA A 514 -9.33 18.39 -44.53
N ALA A 515 -9.94 19.40 -43.90
CA ALA A 515 -9.92 19.54 -42.46
C ALA A 515 -10.79 18.43 -41.88
N PHE A 516 -10.18 17.28 -41.63
CA PHE A 516 -10.80 16.30 -40.78
C PHE A 516 -10.85 16.88 -39.36
N ALA A 517 -12.04 16.86 -38.75
CA ALA A 517 -12.24 17.38 -37.41
C ALA A 517 -11.58 16.44 -36.40
N ALA A 518 -10.36 16.77 -35.99
CA ALA A 518 -9.60 15.97 -35.02
C ALA A 518 -10.29 16.07 -33.64
N ALA A 519 -10.97 14.98 -33.27
CA ALA A 519 -11.57 14.80 -31.95
C ALA A 519 -11.06 13.48 -31.35
N PRO A 520 -10.80 13.41 -30.04
CA PRO A 520 -10.33 12.18 -29.41
C PRO A 520 -11.29 11.01 -29.61
N MET A 521 -10.74 9.84 -29.95
CA MET A 521 -11.43 8.55 -29.89
C MET A 521 -11.62 8.14 -28.43
N LEU A 522 -12.78 7.56 -28.11
CA LEU A 522 -13.16 7.23 -26.74
C LEU A 522 -13.04 5.72 -26.50
N ALA A 523 -12.31 5.34 -25.46
CA ALA A 523 -12.17 3.93 -25.07
C ALA A 523 -13.45 3.38 -24.42
N THR A 524 -13.69 2.08 -24.60
CA THR A 524 -14.71 1.30 -23.88
C THR A 524 -14.11 0.76 -22.58
N ALA A 525 -14.88 0.73 -21.49
CA ALA A 525 -14.42 0.15 -20.23
C ALA A 525 -14.60 -1.37 -20.25
N ALA A 526 -13.63 -2.12 -19.72
CA ALA A 526 -13.79 -3.56 -19.50
C ALA A 526 -13.03 -4.02 -18.25
N THR A 527 -13.48 -5.11 -17.65
CA THR A 527 -12.67 -5.93 -16.75
C THR A 527 -11.82 -6.86 -17.62
N GLY A 528 -10.55 -7.12 -17.27
CA GLY A 528 -9.54 -7.73 -18.16
C GLY A 528 -9.89 -9.07 -18.85
N ALA A 529 -11.01 -9.70 -18.48
CA ALA A 529 -11.55 -10.91 -19.13
C ALA A 529 -12.21 -10.68 -20.51
N GLY A 530 -12.23 -9.45 -21.02
CA GLY A 530 -12.95 -9.06 -22.25
C GLY A 530 -12.11 -8.96 -23.53
N LEU A 531 -10.80 -9.28 -23.50
CA LEU A 531 -9.98 -9.30 -24.71
C LEU A 531 -10.10 -10.68 -25.39
N ASP A 532 -10.55 -10.70 -26.64
CA ASP A 532 -10.63 -11.92 -27.45
C ASP A 532 -9.21 -12.43 -27.76
N SER A 533 -8.98 -13.74 -27.60
CA SER A 533 -7.66 -14.36 -27.81
C SER A 533 -7.20 -14.33 -29.26
N ASP A 534 -8.12 -14.13 -30.20
CA ASP A 534 -7.85 -14.12 -31.63
C ASP A 534 -7.48 -12.71 -32.16
N GLU A 535 -7.56 -11.67 -31.33
CA GLU A 535 -7.22 -10.29 -31.69
C GLU A 535 -5.83 -9.88 -31.16
N GLU A 536 -5.04 -9.16 -31.97
CA GLU A 536 -3.75 -8.60 -31.53
C GLU A 536 -3.93 -7.22 -30.85
N TRP A 537 -3.40 -7.10 -29.64
CA TRP A 537 -3.51 -5.90 -28.81
C TRP A 537 -2.13 -5.32 -28.45
N ALA A 538 -2.01 -4.00 -28.58
CA ALA A 538 -0.94 -3.22 -27.98
C ALA A 538 -1.45 -2.59 -26.68
N VAL A 539 -0.73 -2.78 -25.59
CA VAL A 539 -1.12 -2.31 -24.25
C VAL A 539 -0.26 -1.11 -23.87
N GLU A 540 -0.90 -0.02 -23.52
CA GLU A 540 -0.23 1.20 -23.08
C GLU A 540 -0.62 1.54 -21.64
N MET A 541 0.28 2.19 -20.91
CA MET A 541 -0.05 2.69 -19.58
C MET A 541 -1.16 3.73 -19.66
N LYS A 542 -2.17 3.58 -18.79
CA LYS A 542 -3.21 4.58 -18.66
C LYS A 542 -2.69 5.70 -17.75
N TRP A 543 -2.40 6.82 -18.38
CA TRP A 543 -2.07 8.06 -17.69
C TRP A 543 -3.34 8.67 -17.08
N ASP A 544 -3.15 9.42 -15.99
CA ASP A 544 -4.21 10.05 -15.20
C ASP A 544 -4.07 11.58 -15.30
N GLY A 545 -4.54 12.13 -16.42
CA GLY A 545 -4.34 13.52 -16.81
C GLY A 545 -5.42 14.08 -17.73
N TYR A 546 -5.10 15.21 -18.38
CA TYR A 546 -6.03 15.93 -19.26
C TYR A 546 -5.82 15.55 -20.71
N ARG A 547 -6.82 14.91 -21.31
CA ARG A 547 -6.82 14.53 -22.72
C ARG A 547 -6.72 15.76 -23.62
N ALA A 548 -5.78 15.75 -24.56
CA ALA A 548 -5.54 16.87 -25.47
C ALA A 548 -5.19 16.41 -26.90
N ILE A 549 -5.69 17.16 -27.88
CA ILE A 549 -5.22 17.11 -29.26
C ILE A 549 -4.19 18.22 -29.44
N ALA A 550 -2.97 17.83 -29.82
CA ALA A 550 -1.88 18.74 -30.11
C ALA A 550 -1.72 18.89 -31.62
N ALA A 551 -1.96 20.09 -32.14
CA ALA A 551 -1.78 20.41 -33.56
C ALA A 551 -0.57 21.32 -33.72
N VAL A 552 0.40 20.90 -34.54
CA VAL A 552 1.52 21.72 -34.99
C VAL A 552 1.31 22.09 -36.45
N ALA A 553 1.25 23.39 -36.70
CA ALA A 553 1.15 23.95 -38.04
C ALA A 553 1.97 25.25 -38.13
N ASP A 554 2.74 25.41 -39.20
CA ASP A 554 3.54 26.61 -39.45
C ASP A 554 4.45 26.99 -38.26
N GLY A 555 5.05 25.98 -37.60
CA GLY A 555 5.94 26.16 -36.45
C GLY A 555 5.25 26.61 -35.16
N ARG A 556 3.93 26.43 -35.04
CA ARG A 556 3.17 26.75 -33.81
C ARG A 556 2.38 25.55 -33.32
N ALA A 557 2.47 25.28 -32.02
CA ALA A 557 1.62 24.31 -31.35
C ALA A 557 0.32 24.95 -30.86
N THR A 558 -0.79 24.28 -31.11
CA THR A 558 -2.11 24.55 -30.51
C THR A 558 -2.54 23.31 -29.75
N ILE A 559 -2.86 23.46 -28.47
CA ILE A 559 -3.27 22.37 -27.59
C ILE A 559 -4.76 22.54 -27.30
N THR A 560 -5.56 21.59 -27.75
CA THR A 560 -7.02 21.65 -27.60
C THR A 560 -7.48 20.53 -26.69
N SER A 561 -8.32 20.85 -25.71
CA SER A 561 -8.95 19.83 -24.87
C SER A 561 -9.85 18.92 -25.70
N ARG A 562 -10.27 17.80 -25.09
CA ARG A 562 -11.29 16.91 -25.65
C ARG A 562 -12.54 17.62 -26.19
N ASN A 563 -12.95 18.72 -25.56
CA ASN A 563 -14.20 19.43 -25.87
C ASN A 563 -13.97 20.69 -26.73
N GLY A 564 -12.80 20.81 -27.36
CA GLY A 564 -12.51 21.92 -28.27
C GLY A 564 -12.04 23.20 -27.57
N VAL A 565 -11.75 23.17 -26.27
CA VAL A 565 -11.25 24.33 -25.53
C VAL A 565 -9.76 24.50 -25.80
N ASP A 566 -9.35 25.70 -26.21
CA ASP A 566 -7.93 26.03 -26.37
C ASP A 566 -7.24 26.12 -25.01
N LEU A 567 -6.30 25.21 -24.77
CA LEU A 567 -5.48 25.10 -23.56
C LEU A 567 -4.08 25.71 -23.74
N THR A 568 -3.74 26.20 -24.94
CA THR A 568 -2.38 26.64 -25.31
C THR A 568 -1.85 27.71 -24.36
N ALA A 569 -2.68 28.68 -23.98
CA ALA A 569 -2.29 29.74 -23.05
C ALA A 569 -2.07 29.25 -21.60
N ALA A 570 -2.74 28.17 -21.19
CA ALA A 570 -2.61 27.60 -19.85
C ALA A 570 -1.32 26.77 -19.69
N PHE A 571 -0.81 26.21 -20.79
CA PHE A 571 0.38 25.36 -20.83
C PHE A 571 1.46 25.92 -21.78
N PRO A 572 1.97 27.14 -21.53
CA PRO A 572 2.96 27.78 -22.39
C PRO A 572 4.29 27.00 -22.48
N GLU A 573 4.57 26.13 -21.52
CA GLU A 573 5.72 25.21 -21.58
C GLU A 573 5.63 24.17 -22.68
N LEU A 574 4.45 23.88 -23.25
CA LEU A 574 4.28 22.94 -24.37
C LEU A 574 4.45 23.62 -25.74
N ALA A 575 4.76 24.92 -25.76
CA ALA A 575 4.98 25.68 -27.00
C ALA A 575 6.23 25.24 -27.77
N ASP A 576 7.15 24.49 -27.14
CA ASP A 576 8.35 23.90 -27.76
C ASP A 576 8.07 22.57 -28.48
N LEU A 577 6.82 22.09 -28.51
CA LEU A 577 6.43 20.90 -29.27
C LEU A 577 6.88 20.91 -30.75
N PRO A 578 6.79 22.02 -31.51
CA PRO A 578 7.25 22.04 -32.90
C PRO A 578 8.75 21.73 -33.06
N ASP A 579 9.56 22.07 -32.04
CA ASP A 579 11.01 21.80 -32.06
C ASP A 579 11.33 20.32 -31.80
N GLN A 580 10.34 19.55 -31.34
CA GLN A 580 10.44 18.11 -31.06
C GLN A 580 9.82 17.25 -32.17
N LEU A 581 9.39 17.86 -33.27
CA LEU A 581 8.74 17.17 -34.38
C LEU A 581 9.49 17.38 -35.69
N ALA A 582 9.62 16.31 -36.47
CA ALA A 582 10.22 16.35 -37.80
C ALA A 582 9.33 17.02 -38.86
N ALA A 583 8.02 17.14 -38.60
CA ALA A 583 7.04 17.74 -39.51
C ALA A 583 5.83 18.29 -38.75
N ASP A 584 5.03 19.13 -39.42
CA ASP A 584 3.70 19.53 -38.95
C ASP A 584 2.85 18.28 -38.66
N ALA A 585 2.06 18.30 -37.58
CA ALA A 585 1.39 17.10 -37.09
C ALA A 585 0.07 17.42 -36.39
N VAL A 586 -0.81 16.43 -36.32
CA VAL A 586 -1.97 16.41 -35.41
C VAL A 586 -1.88 15.13 -34.60
N LEU A 587 -1.65 15.28 -33.30
CA LEU A 587 -1.32 14.20 -32.38
C LEU A 587 -2.34 14.13 -31.25
N ASP A 588 -2.59 12.91 -30.78
CA ASP A 588 -3.46 12.64 -29.64
C ASP A 588 -2.61 12.24 -28.44
N GLY A 589 -2.85 12.92 -27.32
CA GLY A 589 -2.03 12.81 -26.13
C GLY A 589 -2.76 13.19 -24.85
N GLU A 590 -2.02 13.14 -23.75
CA GLU A 590 -2.51 13.45 -22.43
C GLU A 590 -1.52 14.32 -21.66
N ILE A 591 -2.01 15.39 -21.07
CA ILE A 591 -1.21 16.30 -20.25
C ILE A 591 -1.22 15.79 -18.82
N VAL A 592 -0.05 15.56 -18.24
CA VAL A 592 0.11 15.06 -16.87
C VAL A 592 1.08 15.94 -16.07
N VAL A 593 0.93 15.96 -14.75
CA VAL A 593 2.01 16.38 -13.84
C VAL A 593 2.59 15.11 -13.23
N LEU A 594 3.91 14.97 -13.21
CA LEU A 594 4.58 13.85 -12.56
C LEU A 594 5.05 14.31 -11.18
N GLY A 595 4.63 13.62 -10.13
CA GLY A 595 5.05 13.83 -8.75
C GLY A 595 6.34 13.08 -8.41
N ASP A 596 6.64 13.01 -7.11
CA ASP A 596 7.82 12.31 -6.60
C ASP A 596 7.80 10.81 -7.00
N GLY A 597 8.90 10.33 -7.60
CA GLY A 597 8.99 8.97 -8.13
C GLY A 597 8.40 8.78 -9.54
N GLY A 598 8.03 9.85 -10.25
CA GLY A 598 7.63 9.79 -11.67
C GLY A 598 6.18 9.36 -11.92
N ARG A 599 5.34 9.34 -10.87
CA ARG A 599 3.93 8.96 -10.96
C ARG A 599 3.05 10.17 -11.33
N PRO A 600 1.98 10.00 -12.14
CA PRO A 600 1.02 11.06 -12.40
C PRO A 600 0.33 11.53 -11.12
N ASP A 601 0.33 12.84 -10.89
CA ASP A 601 -0.39 13.49 -9.80
C ASP A 601 -1.48 14.39 -10.38
N PHE A 602 -2.69 13.83 -10.43
CA PHE A 602 -3.87 14.54 -10.93
C PHE A 602 -4.20 15.77 -10.08
N GLY A 603 -3.98 15.69 -8.75
CA GLY A 603 -4.21 16.79 -7.81
C GLY A 603 -3.36 18.03 -8.13
N LEU A 604 -2.07 17.82 -8.40
CA LEU A 604 -1.16 18.89 -8.82
C LEU A 604 -1.54 19.46 -10.18
N LEU A 605 -1.96 18.63 -11.13
CA LEU A 605 -2.42 19.08 -12.45
C LEU A 605 -3.64 20.01 -12.35
N GLN A 606 -4.55 19.77 -11.40
CA GLN A 606 -5.72 20.64 -11.18
C GLN A 606 -5.32 22.08 -10.89
N THR A 607 -4.16 22.30 -10.26
CA THR A 607 -3.66 23.64 -9.92
C THR A 607 -3.26 24.46 -11.15
N ARG A 608 -3.12 23.82 -12.33
CA ARG A 608 -2.75 24.49 -13.58
C ARG A 608 -3.96 25.03 -14.35
N LEU A 609 -5.15 24.50 -14.10
CA LEU A 609 -6.32 24.71 -14.95
C LEU A 609 -7.12 25.95 -14.57
N GLY A 610 -7.67 26.62 -15.58
CA GLY A 610 -8.48 27.84 -15.40
C GLY A 610 -7.69 29.09 -15.02
N LEU A 611 -6.35 29.02 -14.99
CA LEU A 611 -5.48 30.18 -14.79
C LEU A 611 -5.43 31.04 -16.06
N THR A 612 -5.66 32.34 -15.91
CA THR A 612 -5.66 33.31 -17.03
C THR A 612 -4.62 34.42 -16.87
N GLY A 613 -4.04 34.60 -15.67
CA GLY A 613 -3.04 35.62 -15.39
C GLY A 613 -1.61 35.13 -15.62
N GLU A 614 -0.81 35.86 -16.41
CA GLU A 614 0.58 35.46 -16.76
C GLU A 614 1.47 35.14 -15.55
N LYS A 615 1.37 35.93 -14.47
CA LYS A 615 2.16 35.71 -13.24
C LYS A 615 1.77 34.43 -12.51
N ASP A 616 0.48 34.11 -12.48
CA ASP A 616 -0.03 32.92 -11.81
C ASP A 616 0.30 31.68 -12.65
N ILE A 617 0.20 31.76 -13.97
CA ILE A 617 0.62 30.71 -14.90
C ILE A 617 2.11 30.43 -14.75
N ALA A 618 2.97 31.47 -14.72
CA ALA A 618 4.41 31.31 -14.55
C ALA A 618 4.78 30.68 -13.20
N ARG A 619 4.09 31.06 -12.12
CA ARG A 619 4.28 30.46 -10.79
C ARG A 619 3.86 29.00 -10.78
N ALA A 620 2.67 28.70 -11.29
CA ALA A 620 2.13 27.35 -11.32
C ALA A 620 2.97 26.43 -12.23
N ARG A 621 3.55 26.95 -13.33
CA ARG A 621 4.49 26.22 -14.20
C ARG A 621 5.73 25.74 -13.44
N LYS A 622 6.27 26.57 -12.54
CA LYS A 622 7.44 26.20 -11.74
C LYS A 622 7.09 25.17 -10.66
N ALA A 623 5.89 25.27 -10.09
CA ALA A 623 5.45 24.40 -9.00
C ALA A 623 4.94 23.04 -9.48
N ALA A 624 4.33 22.97 -10.66
CA ALA A 624 3.74 21.77 -11.23
C ALA A 624 4.04 21.74 -12.75
N PRO A 625 5.28 21.38 -13.14
CA PRO A 625 5.66 21.26 -14.54
C PRO A 625 4.91 20.12 -15.21
N VAL A 626 4.32 20.39 -16.38
CA VAL A 626 3.54 19.38 -17.11
C VAL A 626 4.39 18.64 -18.13
N HIS A 627 3.94 17.42 -18.44
CA HIS A 627 4.42 16.57 -19.52
C HIS A 627 3.25 16.28 -20.47
N LEU A 628 3.54 16.14 -21.76
CA LEU A 628 2.59 15.71 -22.78
C LEU A 628 2.95 14.28 -23.22
N MET A 629 2.10 13.33 -22.85
CA MET A 629 2.21 11.92 -23.19
C MET A 629 1.46 11.67 -24.50
N LEU A 630 2.18 11.58 -25.62
CA LEU A 630 1.64 11.32 -26.95
C LEU A 630 1.50 9.82 -27.19
N PHE A 631 0.36 9.34 -27.68
CA PHE A 631 0.14 7.91 -27.92
C PHE A 631 -0.52 7.58 -29.27
N ASP A 632 -0.95 8.57 -30.07
CA ASP A 632 -1.43 8.32 -31.44
C ASP A 632 -1.17 9.52 -32.37
N ALA A 633 -1.03 9.26 -33.68
CA ALA A 633 -0.84 10.28 -34.71
C ALA A 633 -2.02 10.28 -35.68
N LEU A 634 -2.74 11.40 -35.75
CA LEU A 634 -3.90 11.56 -36.62
C LEU A 634 -3.52 12.10 -38.00
N ALA A 635 -2.45 12.91 -38.07
CA ALA A 635 -1.84 13.36 -39.32
C ALA A 635 -0.37 13.73 -39.09
N ILE A 636 0.49 13.44 -40.07
CA ILE A 636 1.89 13.87 -40.12
C ILE A 636 2.17 14.45 -41.52
N GLY A 637 2.64 15.69 -41.58
CA GLY A 637 2.72 16.50 -42.79
C GLY A 637 1.37 16.56 -43.52
N ASP A 638 1.38 16.18 -44.79
CA ASP A 638 0.18 16.10 -45.64
C ASP A 638 -0.57 14.77 -45.53
N ARG A 639 -0.04 13.78 -44.80
CA ARG A 639 -0.65 12.45 -44.65
C ARG A 639 -1.66 12.47 -43.50
N VAL A 640 -2.92 12.16 -43.83
CA VAL A 640 -3.97 11.88 -42.83
C VAL A 640 -3.92 10.39 -42.51
N LEU A 641 -3.75 10.07 -41.22
CA LEU A 641 -3.44 8.70 -40.76
C LEU A 641 -4.63 8.01 -40.10
N VAL A 642 -5.75 8.70 -39.84
CA VAL A 642 -6.88 8.12 -39.08
C VAL A 642 -7.52 6.88 -39.70
N GLY A 643 -7.38 6.68 -41.01
CA GLY A 643 -7.84 5.46 -41.70
C GLY A 643 -6.86 4.30 -41.66
N GLU A 644 -5.61 4.54 -41.27
CA GLU A 644 -4.55 3.52 -41.18
C GLU A 644 -4.66 2.72 -39.88
N PRO A 645 -4.18 1.46 -39.84
CA PRO A 645 -4.09 0.66 -38.61
C PRO A 645 -3.29 1.34 -37.49
N TYR A 646 -3.62 1.06 -36.22
CA TYR A 646 -2.90 1.62 -35.06
C TYR A 646 -1.39 1.40 -35.14
N ARG A 647 -0.94 0.22 -35.60
CA ARG A 647 0.49 -0.09 -35.77
C ARG A 647 1.21 0.93 -36.68
N GLU A 648 0.60 1.28 -37.80
CA GLU A 648 1.14 2.24 -38.77
C GLU A 648 1.15 3.67 -38.21
N ARG A 649 0.08 4.06 -37.49
CA ARG A 649 -0.01 5.38 -36.85
C ARG A 649 1.00 5.52 -35.73
N ARG A 650 1.21 4.47 -34.92
CA ARG A 650 2.18 4.45 -33.83
C ARG A 650 3.62 4.49 -34.34
N ALA A 651 3.93 3.76 -35.41
CA ALA A 651 5.22 3.86 -36.08
C ALA A 651 5.47 5.29 -36.61
N ALA A 652 4.49 5.87 -37.30
CA ALA A 652 4.58 7.25 -37.78
C ALA A 652 4.74 8.29 -36.66
N LEU A 653 4.13 8.06 -35.49
CA LEU A 653 4.33 8.89 -34.30
C LEU A 653 5.77 8.81 -33.78
N LEU A 654 6.31 7.60 -33.66
CA LEU A 654 7.68 7.38 -33.17
C LEU A 654 8.73 8.00 -34.12
N ASP A 655 8.51 7.90 -35.43
CA ASP A 655 9.38 8.52 -36.44
C ASP A 655 9.28 10.05 -36.45
N ALA A 656 8.08 10.59 -36.17
CA ALA A 656 7.85 12.03 -36.20
C ALA A 656 8.43 12.76 -34.98
N VAL A 657 8.53 12.10 -33.82
CA VAL A 657 9.05 12.70 -32.58
C VAL A 657 10.55 12.48 -32.48
N THR A 658 11.33 13.57 -32.44
CA THR A 658 12.80 13.51 -32.51
C THR A 658 13.48 12.96 -31.25
N SER A 659 12.76 12.89 -30.12
CA SER A 659 13.27 12.38 -28.84
C SER A 659 12.15 11.74 -28.00
N PRO A 660 11.61 10.59 -28.43
CA PRO A 660 10.36 10.03 -27.90
C PRO A 660 10.40 9.62 -26.41
N GLY A 661 11.57 9.58 -25.78
CA GLY A 661 11.73 9.23 -24.35
C GLY A 661 12.44 10.28 -23.49
N ARG A 662 12.62 11.52 -23.97
CA ARG A 662 13.37 12.57 -23.24
C ARG A 662 12.56 13.86 -23.11
N GLY A 663 12.64 14.51 -21.96
CA GLY A 663 12.02 15.83 -21.76
C GLY A 663 10.51 15.78 -21.53
N ARG A 664 9.83 16.89 -21.81
CA ARG A 664 8.41 17.09 -21.47
C ARG A 664 7.43 16.53 -22.49
N ILE A 665 7.86 16.35 -23.74
CA ILE A 665 7.07 15.72 -24.80
C ILE A 665 7.55 14.28 -24.87
N GLN A 666 6.67 13.33 -24.55
CA GLN A 666 7.04 11.92 -24.46
C GLN A 666 6.11 11.09 -25.33
N VAL A 667 6.65 9.99 -25.86
CA VAL A 667 5.89 8.91 -26.47
C VAL A 667 6.14 7.67 -25.60
N PRO A 668 5.26 7.39 -24.62
CA PRO A 668 5.39 6.21 -23.77
C PRO A 668 5.48 4.91 -24.59
N PRO A 669 6.12 3.85 -24.06
CA PRO A 669 6.15 2.57 -24.77
C PRO A 669 4.76 1.92 -24.83
N ALA A 670 4.54 1.11 -25.86
CA ALA A 670 3.44 0.16 -25.95
C ALA A 670 4.01 -1.26 -25.78
N PHE A 671 3.31 -2.10 -25.02
CA PHE A 671 3.67 -3.49 -24.75
C PHE A 671 2.82 -4.41 -25.64
N ASP A 672 3.46 -5.29 -26.39
CA ASP A 672 2.76 -6.22 -27.28
C ASP A 672 2.32 -7.47 -26.50
N GLY A 673 1.02 -7.80 -26.56
CA GLY A 673 0.48 -9.10 -26.14
C GLY A 673 0.56 -9.47 -24.65
N ASP A 674 1.24 -8.69 -23.80
CA ASP A 674 1.40 -8.96 -22.37
C ASP A 674 0.52 -8.02 -21.52
N LEU A 675 -0.80 -8.26 -21.55
CA LEU A 675 -1.74 -7.49 -20.74
C LEU A 675 -1.47 -7.67 -19.23
N ASP A 676 -1.17 -8.89 -18.80
CA ASP A 676 -0.98 -9.20 -17.37
C ASP A 676 0.28 -8.54 -16.82
N GLY A 677 1.41 -8.58 -17.55
CA GLY A 677 2.64 -7.88 -17.17
C GLY A 677 2.49 -6.36 -17.21
N ALA A 678 1.77 -5.81 -18.19
CA ALA A 678 1.46 -4.38 -18.24
C ALA A 678 0.54 -3.94 -17.09
N LEU A 679 -0.46 -4.77 -16.71
CA LEU A 679 -1.31 -4.52 -15.55
C LEU A 679 -0.52 -4.59 -14.24
N ALA A 680 0.35 -5.59 -14.07
CA ALA A 680 1.22 -5.72 -12.90
C ALA A 680 2.15 -4.50 -12.77
N THR A 681 2.83 -4.14 -13.86
CA THR A 681 3.68 -2.94 -13.94
C THR A 681 2.90 -1.67 -13.59
N SER A 682 1.69 -1.54 -14.13
CA SER A 682 0.80 -0.40 -13.86
C SER A 682 0.41 -0.33 -12.37
N ARG A 683 0.23 -1.46 -11.67
CA ARG A 683 -0.02 -1.50 -10.21
C ARG A 683 1.20 -1.10 -9.41
N GLU A 684 2.37 -1.63 -9.74
CA GLU A 684 3.63 -1.32 -9.06
C GLU A 684 3.99 0.18 -9.19
N LEU A 685 3.74 0.74 -10.38
CA LEU A 685 3.90 2.16 -10.64
C LEU A 685 2.77 3.02 -10.08
N GLY A 686 1.72 2.44 -9.48
CA GLY A 686 0.60 3.18 -8.90
C GLY A 686 -0.17 4.02 -9.94
N LEU A 687 -0.26 3.55 -11.18
CA LEU A 687 -0.96 4.21 -12.28
C LEU A 687 -2.46 3.85 -12.25
N GLU A 688 -3.30 4.53 -13.03
CA GLU A 688 -4.75 4.26 -13.02
C GLU A 688 -5.10 2.88 -13.61
N GLY A 689 -4.27 2.40 -14.53
CA GLY A 689 -4.49 1.15 -15.25
C GLY A 689 -3.75 1.10 -16.57
N VAL A 690 -4.35 0.44 -17.56
CA VAL A 690 -3.82 0.31 -18.92
C VAL A 690 -4.92 0.57 -19.95
N VAL A 691 -4.50 0.90 -21.17
CA VAL A 691 -5.36 0.97 -22.35
C VAL A 691 -4.85 -0.03 -23.37
N ALA A 692 -5.65 -1.06 -23.66
CA ALA A 692 -5.41 -1.99 -24.75
C ALA A 692 -5.98 -1.40 -26.05
N LYS A 693 -5.18 -1.40 -27.12
CA LYS A 693 -5.55 -0.92 -28.45
C LYS A 693 -5.37 -2.01 -29.47
N ARG A 694 -6.40 -2.29 -30.26
CA ARG A 694 -6.33 -3.29 -31.32
C ARG A 694 -5.43 -2.79 -32.43
N VAL A 695 -4.38 -3.56 -32.75
CA VAL A 695 -3.25 -3.08 -33.57
C VAL A 695 -3.63 -2.83 -35.03
N ASP A 696 -4.67 -3.51 -35.52
CA ASP A 696 -5.17 -3.45 -36.89
C ASP A 696 -6.26 -2.38 -37.09
N ALA A 697 -6.73 -1.75 -36.02
CA ALA A 697 -7.93 -0.92 -36.06
C ALA A 697 -7.64 0.53 -36.51
N PRO A 698 -8.56 1.15 -37.29
CA PRO A 698 -8.47 2.57 -37.62
C PRO A 698 -8.79 3.45 -36.40
N TYR A 699 -8.49 4.74 -36.51
CA TYR A 699 -8.84 5.73 -35.49
C TYR A 699 -10.24 6.30 -35.75
N GLU A 700 -11.15 6.13 -34.80
CA GLU A 700 -12.53 6.62 -34.93
C GLU A 700 -12.73 7.93 -34.16
N SER A 701 -12.39 9.07 -34.78
CA SER A 701 -12.45 10.36 -34.08
C SER A 701 -13.83 10.72 -33.55
N GLY A 702 -13.86 11.14 -32.29
CA GLY A 702 -15.07 11.55 -31.58
C GLY A 702 -16.03 10.41 -31.27
N ARG A 703 -15.70 9.16 -31.60
CA ARG A 703 -16.56 7.99 -31.36
C ARG A 703 -16.00 7.11 -30.26
N ARG A 704 -16.91 6.46 -29.54
CA ARG A 704 -16.55 5.36 -28.64
C ARG A 704 -16.42 4.07 -29.44
N SER A 705 -15.33 3.35 -29.22
CA SER A 705 -15.01 2.14 -29.95
C SER A 705 -14.53 1.05 -29.01
N SER A 706 -14.79 -0.21 -29.37
CA SER A 706 -14.23 -1.38 -28.70
C SER A 706 -12.79 -1.66 -29.12
N ALA A 707 -12.27 -1.00 -30.16
CA ALA A 707 -10.87 -1.12 -30.54
C ALA A 707 -9.91 -0.52 -29.50
N TRP A 708 -10.41 0.32 -28.59
CA TRP A 708 -9.67 0.84 -27.44
C TRP A 708 -10.40 0.44 -26.17
N ILE A 709 -9.74 -0.33 -25.31
CA ILE A 709 -10.31 -0.85 -24.07
C ILE A 709 -9.48 -0.34 -22.90
N LYS A 710 -10.13 0.39 -21.98
CA LYS A 710 -9.50 0.83 -20.72
C LYS A 710 -9.76 -0.20 -19.63
N ILE A 711 -8.71 -0.62 -18.95
CA ILE A 711 -8.73 -1.55 -17.82
C ILE A 711 -8.08 -0.83 -16.64
N LYS A 712 -8.87 -0.53 -15.59
CA LYS A 712 -8.43 0.24 -14.43
C LYS A 712 -8.18 -0.66 -13.22
N HIS A 713 -7.25 -0.29 -12.34
CA HIS A 713 -7.05 -1.00 -11.06
C HIS A 713 -8.11 -0.64 -10.03
N HIS A 714 -8.57 0.61 -10.05
CA HIS A 714 -9.57 1.16 -9.16
C HIS A 714 -10.77 1.67 -9.97
N ARG A 715 -11.97 1.54 -9.42
CA ARG A 715 -13.16 2.07 -10.09
C ARG A 715 -13.21 3.57 -9.85
N ALA A 716 -13.29 4.34 -10.93
CA ALA A 716 -13.46 5.79 -10.87
C ALA A 716 -14.71 6.17 -11.64
N GLN A 717 -15.50 7.07 -11.07
CA GLN A 717 -16.76 7.54 -11.61
C GLN A 717 -16.73 9.05 -11.72
N GLU A 718 -17.11 9.57 -12.88
CA GLU A 718 -17.40 10.98 -13.04
C GLU A 718 -18.77 11.28 -12.43
N VAL A 719 -18.88 12.33 -11.64
CA VAL A 719 -20.09 12.64 -10.91
C VAL A 719 -20.45 14.11 -11.03
N VAL A 720 -21.75 14.37 -11.12
CA VAL A 720 -22.30 15.73 -11.08
C VAL A 720 -22.61 16.09 -9.64
N VAL A 721 -22.08 17.23 -9.19
CA VAL A 721 -22.31 17.72 -7.83
C VAL A 721 -23.64 18.48 -7.78
N GLY A 722 -24.57 17.96 -6.99
CA GLY A 722 -25.92 18.54 -6.81
C GLY A 722 -26.17 19.14 -5.44
N GLY A 723 -25.29 18.89 -4.46
CA GLY A 723 -25.37 19.51 -3.15
C GLY A 723 -24.14 19.25 -2.29
N TRP A 724 -24.16 19.76 -1.07
CA TRP A 724 -23.11 19.54 -0.08
C TRP A 724 -23.68 19.60 1.33
N ARG A 725 -22.96 19.03 2.31
CA ARG A 725 -23.32 19.07 3.73
C ARG A 725 -22.22 19.76 4.53
N PRO A 726 -22.55 20.52 5.59
CA PRO A 726 -21.57 21.16 6.45
C PRO A 726 -20.77 20.11 7.25
N GLY A 727 -19.52 20.46 7.57
CA GLY A 727 -18.66 19.62 8.42
C GLY A 727 -19.02 19.71 9.91
N SER A 728 -18.46 18.80 10.71
CA SER A 728 -18.58 18.79 12.17
C SER A 728 -17.23 19.11 12.84
N GLY A 729 -17.26 19.65 14.07
CA GLY A 729 -16.05 19.91 14.86
C GLY A 729 -15.16 21.01 14.27
N SER A 730 -13.85 20.73 14.09
CA SER A 730 -12.87 21.66 13.51
C SER A 730 -13.17 22.06 12.06
N ARG A 731 -14.06 21.33 11.36
CA ARG A 731 -14.53 21.61 9.99
C ARG A 731 -15.94 22.23 9.94
N SER A 732 -16.47 22.70 11.07
CA SER A 732 -17.83 23.28 11.18
C SER A 732 -18.08 24.51 10.31
N SER A 733 -17.03 25.22 9.88
CA SER A 733 -17.11 26.39 9.01
C SER A 733 -17.09 26.07 7.50
N GLY A 734 -16.97 24.79 7.11
CA GLY A 734 -16.75 24.37 5.72
C GLY A 734 -17.60 23.19 5.25
N ILE A 735 -17.29 22.69 4.06
CA ILE A 735 -17.93 21.51 3.47
C ILE A 735 -17.40 20.27 4.20
N GLY A 736 -18.31 19.45 4.74
CA GLY A 736 -18.01 18.13 5.30
C GLY A 736 -18.14 17.00 4.27
N SER A 737 -19.03 17.16 3.29
CA SER A 737 -19.15 16.21 2.17
C SER A 737 -19.89 16.81 0.99
N LEU A 738 -19.64 16.26 -0.21
CA LEU A 738 -20.42 16.54 -1.42
C LEU A 738 -21.50 15.47 -1.61
N LEU A 739 -22.66 15.90 -2.10
CA LEU A 739 -23.74 15.05 -2.56
C LEU A 739 -23.67 15.01 -4.08
N VAL A 740 -23.52 13.80 -4.62
CA VAL A 740 -23.17 13.60 -6.02
C VAL A 740 -24.14 12.65 -6.71
N GLY A 741 -24.23 12.77 -8.03
CA GLY A 741 -25.12 11.95 -8.84
C GLY A 741 -24.62 11.74 -10.26
N VAL A 742 -25.27 10.82 -10.97
CA VAL A 742 -25.00 10.48 -12.36
C VAL A 742 -26.28 10.71 -13.17
N PRO A 743 -26.24 11.40 -14.32
CA PRO A 743 -27.40 11.54 -15.18
C PRO A 743 -27.99 10.18 -15.58
N GLY A 744 -29.30 10.06 -15.49
CA GLY A 744 -30.07 8.89 -15.88
C GLY A 744 -31.39 9.28 -16.56
N PRO A 745 -32.21 8.28 -16.93
CA PRO A 745 -33.46 8.51 -17.66
C PRO A 745 -34.45 9.41 -16.90
N ASP A 746 -34.45 9.35 -15.56
CA ASP A 746 -35.35 10.11 -14.68
C ASP A 746 -34.71 11.41 -14.13
N GLY A 747 -33.62 11.88 -14.76
CA GLY A 747 -32.87 13.05 -14.33
C GLY A 747 -31.58 12.69 -13.59
N LEU A 748 -31.14 13.53 -12.64
CA LEU A 748 -29.89 13.30 -11.93
C LEU A 748 -30.09 12.26 -10.81
N MET A 749 -29.60 11.04 -11.01
CA MET A 749 -29.73 9.95 -10.04
C MET A 749 -28.70 10.11 -8.93
N TYR A 750 -29.13 10.04 -7.67
CA TYR A 750 -28.22 10.18 -6.55
C TYR A 750 -27.27 8.99 -6.46
N ALA A 751 -25.99 9.27 -6.56
CA ALA A 751 -24.92 8.27 -6.55
C ALA A 751 -24.24 8.18 -5.18
N GLY A 752 -24.48 9.12 -4.26
CA GLY A 752 -24.01 8.99 -2.88
C GLY A 752 -23.37 10.26 -2.31
N ARG A 753 -22.68 10.06 -1.18
CA ARG A 753 -22.01 11.10 -0.42
C ARG A 753 -20.51 10.87 -0.43
N VAL A 754 -19.75 11.92 -0.71
CA VAL A 754 -18.28 11.88 -0.79
C VAL A 754 -17.73 12.80 0.29
N GLY A 755 -17.03 12.24 1.28
CA GLY A 755 -16.57 12.97 2.48
C GLY A 755 -15.05 13.03 2.66
N THR A 756 -14.30 12.32 1.84
CA THR A 756 -12.84 12.17 1.92
C THR A 756 -12.19 12.51 0.57
N GLY A 757 -10.86 12.63 0.51
CA GLY A 757 -10.13 12.95 -0.72
C GLY A 757 -10.04 14.44 -1.09
N PHE A 758 -10.59 15.34 -0.27
CA PHE A 758 -10.51 16.78 -0.50
C PHE A 758 -9.25 17.39 0.13
N THR A 759 -8.58 18.28 -0.57
CA THR A 759 -7.64 19.24 0.05
C THR A 759 -8.40 20.44 0.63
N GLU A 760 -7.78 21.18 1.57
CA GLU A 760 -8.37 22.42 2.09
C GLU A 760 -8.66 23.44 0.98
N ARG A 761 -7.82 23.45 -0.05
CA ARG A 761 -7.99 24.29 -1.24
C ARG A 761 -9.23 23.88 -2.04
N ASP A 762 -9.49 22.59 -2.22
CA ASP A 762 -10.65 22.09 -2.96
C ASP A 762 -11.95 22.50 -2.29
N LEU A 763 -12.01 22.35 -0.96
CA LEU A 763 -13.18 22.74 -0.17
C LEU A 763 -13.43 24.26 -0.23
N ALA A 764 -12.36 25.05 -0.19
CA ALA A 764 -12.46 26.51 -0.31
C ALA A 764 -12.89 26.95 -1.71
N ASP A 765 -12.41 26.29 -2.77
CA ASP A 765 -12.82 26.57 -4.15
C ASP A 765 -14.27 26.14 -4.43
N ALA A 766 -14.66 24.97 -3.95
CA ALA A 766 -16.02 24.46 -4.01
C ALA A 766 -17.02 25.45 -3.41
N LEU A 767 -16.76 25.96 -2.19
CA LEU A 767 -17.63 26.95 -1.54
C LEU A 767 -17.80 28.24 -2.36
N ARG A 768 -16.73 28.74 -2.99
CA ARG A 768 -16.81 29.92 -3.86
C ARG A 768 -17.71 29.66 -5.07
N ARG A 769 -17.57 28.50 -5.71
CA ARG A 769 -18.35 28.11 -6.89
C ARG A 769 -19.80 27.76 -6.57
N PHE A 770 -20.08 27.25 -5.38
CA PHE A 770 -21.42 26.83 -4.97
C PHE A 770 -22.34 28.00 -4.64
N ARG A 771 -21.82 29.09 -4.07
CA ARG A 771 -22.60 30.29 -3.71
C ARG A 771 -23.51 30.81 -4.84
N PRO A 772 -23.03 31.05 -6.08
CA PRO A 772 -23.89 31.50 -7.17
C PRO A 772 -24.84 30.42 -7.71
N LEU A 773 -24.65 29.16 -7.34
CA LEU A 773 -25.45 28.03 -7.84
C LEU A 773 -26.53 27.56 -6.84
N ALA A 774 -26.61 28.18 -5.66
CA ALA A 774 -27.48 27.74 -4.57
C ALA A 774 -28.97 27.69 -5.00
N ARG A 775 -29.67 26.64 -4.55
CA ARG A 775 -31.11 26.45 -4.80
C ARG A 775 -31.81 25.88 -3.56
N LYS A 776 -33.15 25.97 -3.55
CA LYS A 776 -33.97 25.54 -2.39
C LYS A 776 -34.27 24.04 -2.35
N THR A 777 -34.33 23.39 -3.52
CA THR A 777 -34.76 21.99 -3.65
C THR A 777 -33.66 21.11 -4.21
N SER A 778 -33.65 19.84 -3.82
CA SER A 778 -32.74 18.83 -4.36
C SER A 778 -32.80 18.78 -5.90
N PRO A 779 -31.67 18.74 -6.60
CA PRO A 779 -31.63 18.44 -8.03
C PRO A 779 -31.67 16.93 -8.32
N PHE A 780 -31.59 16.08 -7.31
CA PHE A 780 -31.58 14.61 -7.45
C PHE A 780 -33.00 14.05 -7.54
N ALA A 781 -33.17 12.99 -8.35
CA ALA A 781 -34.45 12.29 -8.53
C ALA A 781 -34.91 11.57 -7.24
N ASP A 782 -33.98 10.95 -6.51
CA ASP A 782 -34.21 10.32 -5.21
C ASP A 782 -33.02 10.58 -4.29
N VAL A 783 -33.25 10.99 -3.05
CA VAL A 783 -32.20 11.25 -2.06
C VAL A 783 -32.68 10.76 -0.68
N PRO A 784 -31.87 10.00 0.07
CA PRO A 784 -32.24 9.56 1.40
C PRO A 784 -32.57 10.73 2.33
N ALA A 785 -33.66 10.63 3.11
CA ALA A 785 -34.09 11.68 4.03
C ALA A 785 -32.99 12.10 5.02
N ALA A 786 -32.16 11.15 5.47
CA ALA A 786 -31.03 11.41 6.36
C ALA A 786 -29.93 12.27 5.72
N GLU A 787 -29.74 12.16 4.40
CA GLU A 787 -28.78 12.96 3.65
C GLU A 787 -29.36 14.31 3.22
N ALA A 788 -30.69 14.38 3.05
CA ALA A 788 -31.39 15.62 2.70
C ALA A 788 -31.45 16.65 3.84
N ARG A 789 -31.48 16.18 5.10
CA ARG A 789 -31.85 16.97 6.27
C ARG A 789 -31.04 18.26 6.47
N ASP A 790 -29.73 18.20 6.25
CA ASP A 790 -28.80 19.32 6.44
C ASP A 790 -28.06 19.67 5.13
N ALA A 791 -28.65 19.32 3.98
CA ALA A 791 -28.04 19.53 2.68
C ALA A 791 -28.26 20.95 2.16
N HIS A 792 -27.21 21.52 1.59
CA HIS A 792 -27.27 22.71 0.77
C HIS A 792 -27.25 22.32 -0.69
N TRP A 793 -28.36 22.59 -1.39
CA TRP A 793 -28.53 22.21 -2.78
C TRP A 793 -27.95 23.24 -3.73
N ILE A 794 -27.36 22.77 -4.82
CA ILE A 794 -26.85 23.61 -5.90
C ILE A 794 -27.43 23.18 -7.25
N THR A 795 -27.39 24.08 -8.21
CA THR A 795 -27.70 23.77 -9.61
C THR A 795 -26.61 22.85 -10.15
N PRO A 796 -26.94 21.65 -10.69
CA PRO A 796 -25.99 20.59 -11.01
C PRO A 796 -25.19 20.91 -12.29
N ARG A 797 -24.25 21.84 -12.20
CA ARG A 797 -23.42 22.32 -13.32
C ARG A 797 -21.95 21.93 -13.21
N LEU A 798 -21.55 21.35 -12.09
CA LEU A 798 -20.15 21.06 -11.78
C LEU A 798 -19.93 19.56 -11.79
N VAL A 799 -18.94 19.13 -12.56
CA VAL A 799 -18.52 17.73 -12.68
C VAL A 799 -17.22 17.54 -11.92
N GLY A 800 -17.13 16.46 -11.15
CA GLY A 800 -15.88 15.99 -10.59
C GLY A 800 -15.72 14.49 -10.79
N GLU A 801 -14.65 13.96 -10.25
CA GLU A 801 -14.34 12.54 -10.32
C GLU A 801 -14.12 12.00 -8.93
N VAL A 802 -14.60 10.77 -8.73
CA VAL A 802 -14.47 10.05 -7.46
C VAL A 802 -13.92 8.66 -7.72
N GLU A 803 -13.03 8.23 -6.85
CA GLU A 803 -12.62 6.84 -6.76
C GLU A 803 -13.55 6.13 -5.78
N PHE A 804 -13.90 4.88 -6.06
CA PHE A 804 -14.83 4.14 -5.22
C PHE A 804 -14.56 2.63 -5.28
N ALA A 805 -14.98 1.91 -4.25
CA ALA A 805 -14.77 0.47 -4.17
C ALA A 805 -15.71 -0.29 -5.11
N GLU A 806 -17.02 0.01 -5.04
CA GLU A 806 -18.04 -0.66 -5.84
C GLU A 806 -19.35 0.13 -5.96
N TRP A 807 -20.15 -0.24 -6.96
CA TRP A 807 -21.54 0.19 -7.07
C TRP A 807 -22.44 -0.75 -6.26
N THR A 808 -23.24 -0.20 -5.35
CA THR A 808 -24.26 -0.98 -4.63
C THR A 808 -25.36 -1.43 -5.58
N SER A 809 -26.13 -2.45 -5.17
CA SER A 809 -27.34 -2.90 -5.88
C SER A 809 -28.39 -1.81 -6.07
N THR A 810 -28.33 -0.75 -5.24
CA THR A 810 -29.20 0.44 -5.31
C THR A 810 -28.61 1.57 -6.17
N GLY A 811 -27.49 1.34 -6.87
CA GLY A 811 -26.86 2.31 -7.75
C GLY A 811 -26.13 3.44 -7.01
N ARG A 812 -25.56 3.16 -5.83
CA ARG A 812 -24.76 4.11 -5.05
C ARG A 812 -23.29 3.73 -5.02
N LEU A 813 -22.43 4.72 -4.87
CA LEU A 813 -21.00 4.57 -4.74
C LEU A 813 -20.64 4.22 -3.30
N ARG A 814 -19.91 3.11 -3.11
CA ARG A 814 -19.40 2.67 -1.81
C ARG A 814 -17.94 3.11 -1.62
N GLN A 815 -17.61 3.62 -0.44
CA GLN A 815 -16.27 4.11 -0.09
C GLN A 815 -15.72 5.14 -1.08
N ALA A 816 -16.57 6.08 -1.52
CA ALA A 816 -16.18 7.09 -2.49
C ALA A 816 -15.25 8.14 -1.88
N SER A 817 -14.09 8.36 -2.52
CA SER A 817 -13.15 9.45 -2.22
C SER A 817 -13.07 10.42 -3.40
N TRP A 818 -12.95 11.71 -3.10
CA TRP A 818 -12.84 12.75 -4.12
C TRP A 818 -11.47 12.72 -4.78
N ARG A 819 -11.42 12.70 -6.11
CA ARG A 819 -10.16 12.82 -6.87
C ARG A 819 -9.92 14.23 -7.39
N GLY A 820 -10.99 14.96 -7.72
CA GLY A 820 -10.85 16.33 -8.20
C GLY A 820 -11.99 16.81 -9.10
N TRP A 821 -11.92 18.09 -9.50
CA TRP A 821 -12.86 18.68 -10.45
C TRP A 821 -12.54 18.32 -11.91
N ARG A 822 -13.57 18.06 -12.73
CA ARG A 822 -13.45 17.81 -14.17
C ARG A 822 -13.98 19.01 -14.95
N HIS A 823 -13.17 20.07 -15.00
CA HIS A 823 -13.50 21.32 -15.72
C HIS A 823 -13.64 21.14 -17.24
N ASP A 824 -13.08 20.05 -17.76
CA ASP A 824 -13.19 19.65 -19.15
C ASP A 824 -14.57 19.10 -19.50
N LYS A 825 -15.40 18.67 -18.54
CA LYS A 825 -16.68 17.99 -18.80
C LYS A 825 -17.91 18.78 -18.42
N SER A 826 -18.95 18.66 -19.25
CA SER A 826 -20.29 19.11 -18.90
C SER A 826 -21.12 17.98 -18.27
N PRO A 827 -22.13 18.31 -17.42
CA PRO A 827 -22.94 17.31 -16.73
C PRO A 827 -23.61 16.28 -17.63
N ASP A 828 -24.00 16.66 -18.84
CA ASP A 828 -24.64 15.80 -19.85
C ASP A 828 -23.69 14.75 -20.47
N GLU A 829 -22.38 14.92 -20.32
CA GLU A 829 -21.38 13.95 -20.75
C GLU A 829 -21.10 12.86 -19.70
N VAL A 830 -21.60 13.06 -18.47
CA VAL A 830 -21.40 12.12 -17.37
C VAL A 830 -22.31 10.92 -17.58
N VAL A 831 -21.70 9.76 -17.72
CA VAL A 831 -22.40 8.47 -17.82
C VAL A 831 -21.94 7.56 -16.69
N ARG A 832 -22.77 6.59 -16.32
CA ARG A 832 -22.35 5.54 -15.40
C ARG A 832 -21.23 4.72 -16.06
N GLU A 833 -20.06 4.70 -15.43
CA GLU A 833 -18.96 3.80 -15.80
C GLU A 833 -19.21 2.45 -15.09
N ASP A 834 -19.05 1.35 -15.85
CA ASP A 834 -19.25 -0.02 -15.37
C ASP A 834 -18.09 -0.53 -14.50
#